data_AF-A0A0E3L094-F1
#
_entry.id   AF-A0A0E3L094-F1
#
_cell.length_a   1.000
_cell.length_b   1.000
_cell.length_c   1.000
_cell.angle_alpha   90.00
_cell.angle_beta   90.00
_cell.angle_gamma   90.00
#
_symmetry.space_group_name_H-M   'P 1'
#
loop_
_entity.id
_entity.type
_entity.pdbx_description
1 polymer ?
#
loop_
_entity_poly.entity_id
_entity_poly.type
_entity_poly.pdbx_seq_one_letter_code
_entity_poly.pdbx_strand_id
1 'polypeptide(L)'
;MRKQISVFLLLSAFLMFTGCAERPSEDLYLNSTAYELPLSELWALTVNETGVENESAELDQLVIRMQDSGTLEYVFLEFRGIKSGEWGHFQVRMDESGKVSWRESKVKGDFPKSNHPLPVLKVVETVGSGGSSGSGFFAPSRGLLVHADFLAGSIGYGGEPYDLYLFENGKAVPLDRIEFGSREPWCQIVFNSPGACNTTIKEDKKGVFNEVISSESSLTISEVNENGPEPGLPDHILVFLEDDLNKARCVEYAVEKTDGSSPLDLISTGCTEKTLETVALTPEPYELPLSELWDLTVNETGVENETAAFSNLKVSIGPQRSPEHILLEFWGERRGRWNFFHVEVNSRGAVSWYSSESTDSSQEAPHPLELLGEVEQVRLRELTFGEEGLYIEVDKVWRASYDGRLNNDVFVLKDGSLLPLELVRFSSAKPRYPITIGKRGYHNVLVKENKTTGESDITFLPGKEAPSFTVFTEESLSEAELLVYTEDEETVTVCPRAGYMLINNITVVPTLVPYSENRTRYNYYAEHPEREVPDAVIEITFKDNVSLPEAVGIISASNIPEPYLLFQRRFRDYYINVSAEEYEYIKKQYPEPYVSYEAEKPVKGRFVAVLSIHPEENVEKLKQEGITLKKTLSVWAIYDPEVLQNESDAIINKLEGENEIISVSFELLFR
;
A
#
# COMPACT_ATOMS: atom_id res chain seq x y z
N MET A 1 -45.64 4.81 65.85
CA MET A 1 -45.04 4.01 66.95
C MET A 1 -43.67 3.52 66.46
N ARG A 2 -42.62 3.49 67.31
CA ARG A 2 -41.21 3.39 66.88
C ARG A 2 -40.78 2.01 66.34
N LYS A 3 -40.03 1.99 65.23
CA LYS A 3 -38.88 1.08 64.94
C LYS A 3 -37.88 1.87 64.08
N GLN A 4 -36.75 2.30 64.63
CA GLN A 4 -35.46 1.60 64.63
C GLN A 4 -34.73 1.60 63.27
N ILE A 5 -34.09 2.75 63.02
CA ILE A 5 -32.72 2.94 62.52
C ILE A 5 -31.93 1.63 62.25
N SER A 6 -31.51 1.43 61.00
CA SER A 6 -30.36 0.59 60.63
C SER A 6 -29.36 1.41 59.82
N VAL A 7 -28.35 1.95 60.50
CA VAL A 7 -27.23 2.72 59.93
C VAL A 7 -26.13 1.73 59.53
N PHE A 8 -26.35 0.97 58.46
CA PHE A 8 -25.38 -0.03 57.98
C PHE A 8 -25.31 -0.21 56.45
N LEU A 9 -25.96 0.68 55.68
CA LEU A 9 -26.03 0.61 54.20
C LEU A 9 -25.51 1.87 53.50
N LEU A 10 -24.59 2.60 54.14
CA LEU A 10 -23.98 3.82 53.62
C LEU A 10 -22.44 3.85 53.74
N LEU A 11 -21.82 2.71 54.06
CA LEU A 11 -20.36 2.55 54.12
C LEU A 11 -19.78 1.59 53.06
N SER A 12 -20.63 0.96 52.24
CA SER A 12 -20.25 0.02 51.18
C SER A 12 -20.25 0.64 49.77
N ALA A 13 -20.66 1.90 49.63
CA ALA A 13 -20.78 2.59 48.34
C ALA A 13 -19.56 3.48 47.98
N PHE A 14 -18.48 3.45 48.78
CA PHE A 14 -17.32 4.35 48.63
C PHE A 14 -15.98 3.64 48.35
N LEU A 15 -16.03 2.36 47.93
CA LEU A 15 -14.84 1.51 47.67
C LEU A 15 -14.83 0.88 46.26
N MET A 16 -15.61 1.43 45.31
CA MET A 16 -15.78 0.89 43.94
C MET A 16 -15.41 1.89 42.83
N PHE A 17 -14.67 2.95 43.16
CA PHE A 17 -14.13 3.93 42.18
C PHE A 17 -12.62 4.10 42.36
N THR A 18 -11.88 3.01 42.16
CA THR A 18 -10.42 3.01 42.03
C THR A 18 -9.99 2.19 40.81
N GLY A 19 -10.43 2.64 39.63
CA GLY A 19 -9.87 2.22 38.34
C GLY A 19 -9.10 3.40 37.75
N CYS A 20 -7.84 3.19 37.37
CA CYS A 20 -6.89 4.25 36.98
C CYS A 20 -6.51 5.21 38.11
N ALA A 21 -6.01 4.66 39.23
CA ALA A 21 -5.04 5.39 40.05
C ALA A 21 -3.64 4.96 39.59
N GLU A 22 -2.95 5.84 38.87
CA GLU A 22 -1.51 5.66 38.61
C GLU A 22 -0.81 5.54 39.96
N ARG A 23 -0.21 4.37 40.21
CA ARG A 23 0.68 4.18 41.36
C ARG A 23 1.89 5.07 41.08
N PRO A 24 2.30 5.99 41.98
CA PRO A 24 3.51 6.75 41.75
C PRO A 24 4.66 5.74 41.65
N SER A 25 5.22 5.61 40.45
CA SER A 25 6.43 4.81 40.22
C SER A 25 7.54 5.44 41.04
N GLU A 26 8.21 4.66 41.87
CA GLU A 26 9.56 5.04 42.29
C GLU A 26 10.39 5.11 41.01
N ASP A 27 11.15 6.18 40.82
CA ASP A 27 11.97 6.35 39.62
C ASP A 27 13.10 5.31 39.67
N LEU A 28 12.98 4.27 38.83
CA LEU A 28 13.95 3.20 38.70
C LEU A 28 15.05 3.61 37.73
N TYR A 29 16.30 3.42 38.11
CA TYR A 29 17.46 3.76 37.27
C TYR A 29 18.36 2.54 37.07
N LEU A 30 18.77 2.32 35.82
CA LEU A 30 19.84 1.39 35.46
C LEU A 30 21.10 2.17 35.11
N ASN A 31 22.26 1.72 35.59
CA ASN A 31 23.54 2.31 35.24
C ASN A 31 23.97 1.80 33.86
N SER A 32 23.48 2.41 32.78
CA SER A 32 24.07 2.23 31.45
C SER A 32 25.36 3.04 31.31
N THR A 33 26.34 2.50 30.59
CA THR A 33 27.43 3.32 30.02
C THR A 33 27.21 3.44 28.51
N ALA A 34 27.91 4.38 27.84
CA ALA A 34 27.73 4.63 26.40
C ALA A 34 28.12 3.45 25.48
N TYR A 35 28.60 2.32 26.02
CA TYR A 35 29.03 1.16 25.25
C TYR A 35 28.55 -0.18 25.84
N GLU A 36 27.88 -0.18 26.99
CA GLU A 36 27.31 -1.35 27.63
C GLU A 36 25.85 -1.04 27.98
N LEU A 37 24.93 -1.56 27.15
CA LEU A 37 23.49 -1.51 27.41
C LEU A 37 23.12 -2.73 28.27
N PRO A 38 22.66 -2.56 29.51
CA PRO A 38 22.35 -3.69 30.40
C PRO A 38 20.93 -4.22 30.12
N LEU A 39 20.66 -4.66 28.89
CA LEU A 39 19.34 -5.10 28.43
C LEU A 39 18.83 -6.35 29.16
N SER A 40 19.73 -7.26 29.54
CA SER A 40 19.42 -8.42 30.40
C SER A 40 19.04 -7.98 31.81
N GLU A 41 19.65 -6.91 32.36
CA GLU A 41 19.24 -6.34 33.64
C GLU A 41 17.91 -5.57 33.53
N LEU A 42 17.70 -4.86 32.42
CA LEU A 42 16.43 -4.23 32.07
C LEU A 42 15.30 -5.25 31.98
N TRP A 43 15.54 -6.44 31.43
CA TRP A 43 14.56 -7.53 31.44
C TRP A 43 14.30 -8.05 32.86
N ALA A 44 15.35 -8.31 33.65
CA ALA A 44 15.19 -8.78 35.03
C ALA A 44 14.40 -7.77 35.90
N LEU A 45 14.67 -6.48 35.73
CA LEU A 45 13.92 -5.38 36.34
C LEU A 45 12.47 -5.36 35.83
N THR A 46 12.26 -5.45 34.52
CA THR A 46 10.94 -5.49 33.90
C THR A 46 10.07 -6.60 34.50
N VAL A 47 10.60 -7.82 34.64
CA VAL A 47 9.88 -8.95 35.24
C VAL A 47 9.54 -8.67 36.71
N ASN A 48 10.49 -8.15 37.49
CA ASN A 48 10.28 -7.83 38.91
C ASN A 48 9.17 -6.77 39.11
N GLU A 49 9.18 -5.71 38.31
CA GLU A 49 8.33 -4.54 38.50
C GLU A 49 6.93 -4.69 37.88
N THR A 50 6.85 -5.31 36.70
CA THR A 50 5.56 -5.64 36.09
C THR A 50 4.87 -6.80 36.83
N GLY A 51 5.64 -7.73 37.42
CA GLY A 51 5.11 -8.95 38.02
C GLY A 51 4.56 -9.95 37.00
N VAL A 52 5.02 -9.88 35.75
CA VAL A 52 4.72 -10.85 34.69
C VAL A 52 5.43 -12.17 34.97
N GLU A 53 4.82 -13.29 34.60
CA GLU A 53 5.40 -14.62 34.68
C GLU A 53 6.43 -14.76 33.55
N ASN A 54 7.74 -14.72 33.86
CA ASN A 54 8.84 -14.72 32.88
C ASN A 54 8.65 -15.72 31.72
N GLU A 55 8.39 -16.98 32.04
CA GLU A 55 8.22 -18.08 31.05
C GLU A 55 7.01 -17.92 30.10
N SER A 56 6.14 -16.93 30.34
CA SER A 56 4.99 -16.60 29.50
C SER A 56 5.20 -15.37 28.63
N ALA A 57 6.36 -14.70 28.74
CA ALA A 57 6.64 -13.48 28.01
C ALA A 57 6.90 -13.75 26.52
N GLU A 58 6.19 -13.01 25.68
CA GLU A 58 6.23 -13.05 24.22
C GLU A 58 6.52 -11.63 23.71
N LEU A 59 7.68 -11.41 23.08
CA LEU A 59 8.08 -10.10 22.57
C LEU A 59 7.20 -9.70 21.38
N ASP A 60 6.71 -8.46 21.36
CA ASP A 60 5.99 -7.90 20.21
C ASP A 60 6.89 -6.94 19.41
N GLN A 61 7.62 -6.06 20.09
CA GLN A 61 8.51 -5.09 19.46
C GLN A 61 9.71 -4.77 20.37
N LEU A 62 10.89 -4.58 19.77
CA LEU A 62 12.04 -3.95 20.43
C LEU A 62 12.54 -2.82 19.54
N VAL A 63 12.77 -1.63 20.11
CA VAL A 63 13.43 -0.52 19.44
C VAL A 63 14.48 0.09 20.37
N ILE A 64 15.73 0.16 19.91
CA ILE A 64 16.84 0.79 20.64
C ILE A 64 17.44 1.85 19.73
N ARG A 65 17.56 3.08 20.23
CA ARG A 65 18.11 4.21 19.48
C ARG A 65 19.29 4.82 20.21
N MET A 66 20.42 4.93 19.54
CA MET A 66 21.65 5.57 20.01
C MET A 66 22.08 6.66 19.02
N GLN A 67 22.58 7.77 19.57
CA GLN A 67 23.08 8.91 18.83
C GLN A 67 24.45 8.62 18.19
N ASP A 68 24.90 9.49 17.27
CA ASP A 68 26.24 9.44 16.66
C ASP A 68 27.40 9.54 17.68
N SER A 69 27.11 9.91 18.93
CA SER A 69 28.06 9.92 20.05
C SER A 69 28.21 8.56 20.76
N GLY A 70 27.44 7.54 20.36
CA GLY A 70 27.24 6.30 21.11
C GLY A 70 26.32 6.45 22.33
N THR A 71 25.79 7.65 22.61
CA THR A 71 24.88 7.86 23.75
C THR A 71 23.51 7.26 23.45
N LEU A 72 22.97 6.47 24.37
CA LEU A 72 21.59 5.98 24.33
C LEU A 72 20.60 7.14 24.31
N GLU A 73 19.66 7.12 23.36
CA GLU A 73 18.51 8.03 23.33
C GLU A 73 17.30 7.39 24.05
N TYR A 74 16.98 6.14 23.70
CA TYR A 74 16.03 5.30 24.44
C TYR A 74 16.12 3.82 24.08
N VAL A 75 15.60 2.98 24.98
CA VAL A 75 15.12 1.62 24.68
C VAL A 75 13.60 1.62 24.83
N PHE A 76 12.89 1.02 23.88
CA PHE A 76 11.47 0.73 23.94
C PHE A 76 11.26 -0.78 23.71
N LEU A 77 10.46 -1.39 24.58
CA LEU A 77 10.23 -2.82 24.63
C LEU A 77 8.73 -3.06 24.81
N GLU A 78 8.09 -3.69 23.84
CA GLU A 78 6.68 -4.05 23.87
C GLU A 78 6.54 -5.58 23.87
N PHE A 79 5.76 -6.14 24.79
CA PHE A 79 5.62 -7.59 24.95
C PHE A 79 4.29 -7.97 25.62
N ARG A 80 3.85 -9.20 25.44
CA ARG A 80 2.71 -9.80 26.13
C ARG A 80 3.20 -10.81 27.17
N GLY A 81 2.40 -11.05 28.19
CA GLY A 81 2.66 -12.13 29.13
C GLY A 81 1.54 -12.31 30.15
N ILE A 82 1.58 -13.42 30.88
CA ILE A 82 0.62 -13.74 31.92
C ILE A 82 1.03 -13.04 33.22
N LYS A 83 0.08 -12.34 33.83
CA LYS A 83 0.22 -11.71 35.15
C LYS A 83 -0.97 -12.12 36.00
N SER A 84 -0.69 -12.82 37.11
CA SER A 84 -1.74 -13.33 38.01
C SER A 84 -2.81 -14.18 37.30
N GLY A 85 -2.43 -14.94 36.27
CA GLY A 85 -3.33 -15.80 35.50
C GLY A 85 -4.14 -15.12 34.38
N GLU A 86 -3.94 -13.83 34.10
CA GLU A 86 -4.54 -13.13 32.94
C GLU A 86 -3.45 -12.62 31.97
N TRP A 87 -3.73 -12.60 30.67
CA TRP A 87 -2.84 -11.99 29.68
C TRP A 87 -2.86 -10.46 29.78
N GLY A 88 -1.69 -9.88 29.98
CA GLY A 88 -1.40 -8.46 29.86
C GLY A 88 -0.50 -8.18 28.65
N HIS A 89 -0.56 -6.94 28.20
CA HIS A 89 0.33 -6.35 27.20
C HIS A 89 1.06 -5.19 27.88
N PHE A 90 2.38 -5.16 27.73
CA PHE A 90 3.30 -4.36 28.52
C PHE A 90 4.19 -3.54 27.60
N GLN A 91 4.26 -2.24 27.87
CA GLN A 91 5.19 -1.32 27.22
C GLN A 91 6.21 -0.87 28.27
N VAL A 92 7.49 -1.03 27.99
CA VAL A 92 8.60 -0.59 28.85
C VAL A 92 9.48 0.36 28.07
N ARG A 93 9.87 1.47 28.70
CA ARG A 93 10.77 2.47 28.12
C ARG A 93 11.88 2.83 29.10
N MET A 94 13.12 2.73 28.64
CA MET A 94 14.30 3.31 29.30
C MET A 94 14.74 4.55 28.51
N ASP A 95 14.99 5.67 29.18
CA ASP A 95 15.48 6.90 28.54
C ASP A 95 17.01 7.06 28.63
N GLU A 96 17.54 8.15 28.04
CA GLU A 96 18.97 8.52 28.06
C GLU A 96 19.59 8.64 29.47
N SER A 97 18.78 8.82 30.52
CA SER A 97 19.24 8.88 31.91
C SER A 97 19.30 7.51 32.59
N GLY A 98 18.93 6.44 31.88
CA GLY A 98 18.74 5.10 32.42
C GLY A 98 17.46 4.94 33.23
N LYS A 99 16.55 5.94 33.21
CA LYS A 99 15.27 5.88 33.94
C LYS A 99 14.32 4.94 33.20
N VAL A 100 13.79 3.95 33.93
CA VAL A 100 12.85 2.95 33.41
C VAL A 100 11.42 3.29 33.82
N SER A 101 10.53 3.26 32.85
CA SER A 101 9.08 3.46 33.00
C SER A 101 8.34 2.32 32.29
N TRP A 102 7.15 1.96 32.76
CA TRP A 102 6.35 0.91 32.13
C TRP A 102 4.84 1.16 32.26
N ARG A 103 4.08 0.54 31.35
CA ARG A 103 2.61 0.58 31.27
C ARG A 103 2.08 -0.83 31.02
N GLU A 104 0.86 -1.10 31.49
CA GLU A 104 0.16 -2.37 31.30
C GLU A 104 -1.25 -2.09 30.76
N SER A 105 -1.66 -2.87 29.77
CA SER A 105 -3.03 -2.96 29.27
C SER A 105 -3.51 -4.42 29.32
N LYS A 106 -4.79 -4.63 29.64
CA LYS A 106 -5.39 -5.97 29.60
C LYS A 106 -5.76 -6.32 28.16
N VAL A 107 -5.37 -7.51 27.71
CA VAL A 107 -5.68 -8.01 26.37
C VAL A 107 -6.57 -9.26 26.42
N LYS A 108 -7.30 -9.50 25.33
CA LYS A 108 -8.16 -10.67 25.15
C LYS A 108 -8.04 -11.14 23.70
N GLY A 109 -7.68 -12.39 23.51
CA GLY A 109 -7.53 -13.02 22.21
C GLY A 109 -6.55 -14.19 22.31
N ASP A 110 -6.57 -15.05 21.30
CA ASP A 110 -5.43 -15.92 21.02
C ASP A 110 -4.44 -15.11 20.17
N PHE A 111 -3.18 -15.09 20.59
CA PHE A 111 -2.12 -14.35 19.91
C PHE A 111 -1.18 -15.33 19.20
N PRO A 112 -0.59 -14.96 18.04
CA PRO A 112 0.48 -15.75 17.45
C PRO A 112 1.69 -15.69 18.38
N LYS A 113 2.20 -16.86 18.76
CA LYS A 113 3.39 -16.97 19.61
C LYS A 113 4.58 -16.29 18.95
N SER A 114 5.28 -15.46 19.70
CA SER A 114 6.57 -14.88 19.33
C SER A 114 7.67 -15.40 20.27
N ASN A 115 8.88 -14.87 20.12
CA ASN A 115 10.02 -15.31 20.91
C ASN A 115 10.04 -14.59 22.27
N HIS A 116 10.59 -15.25 23.29
CA HIS A 116 10.79 -14.63 24.60
C HIS A 116 11.75 -13.42 24.48
N PRO A 117 11.55 -12.29 25.18
CA PRO A 117 12.40 -11.11 25.05
C PRO A 117 13.90 -11.35 25.33
N LEU A 118 14.23 -12.14 26.36
CA LEU A 118 15.61 -12.29 26.83
C LEU A 118 16.62 -12.82 25.78
N PRO A 119 16.35 -13.87 24.97
CA PRO A 119 17.17 -14.22 23.82
C PRO A 119 17.49 -13.04 22.89
N VAL A 120 16.47 -12.29 22.47
CA VAL A 120 16.61 -11.12 21.56
C VAL A 120 17.52 -10.06 22.18
N LEU A 121 17.26 -9.70 23.45
CA LEU A 121 18.03 -8.70 24.17
C LEU A 121 19.51 -9.11 24.31
N LYS A 122 19.80 -10.38 24.59
CA LYS A 122 21.18 -10.89 24.66
C LYS A 122 21.93 -10.82 23.33
N VAL A 123 21.25 -11.01 22.20
CA VAL A 123 21.86 -10.81 20.88
C VAL A 123 22.27 -9.35 20.72
N VAL A 124 21.38 -8.42 21.04
CA VAL A 124 21.67 -6.99 20.92
C VAL A 124 22.78 -6.55 21.89
N GLU A 125 22.81 -7.06 23.12
CA GLU A 125 23.94 -6.85 24.04
C GLU A 125 25.26 -7.35 23.44
N THR A 126 25.27 -8.57 22.89
CA THR A 126 26.51 -9.21 22.42
C THR A 126 27.04 -8.59 21.12
N VAL A 127 26.14 -8.27 20.18
CA VAL A 127 26.47 -7.63 18.90
C VAL A 127 26.81 -6.15 19.09
N GLY A 128 26.04 -5.45 19.93
CA GLY A 128 26.18 -4.01 20.18
C GLY A 128 27.36 -3.62 21.08
N SER A 129 27.71 -4.43 22.09
CA SER A 129 28.80 -4.08 23.03
C SER A 129 30.21 -4.21 22.44
N GLY A 130 30.34 -4.60 21.17
CA GLY A 130 31.62 -4.67 20.45
C GLY A 130 32.64 -5.56 21.15
N GLY A 131 32.51 -6.89 20.97
CA GLY A 131 33.38 -7.89 21.61
C GLY A 131 34.85 -7.48 21.67
N SER A 132 35.52 -7.78 22.79
CA SER A 132 36.78 -7.18 23.27
C SER A 132 38.01 -7.34 22.34
N SER A 133 37.83 -7.94 21.17
CA SER A 133 38.76 -8.03 20.03
C SER A 133 38.78 -6.78 19.13
N GLY A 134 37.93 -5.78 19.36
CA GLY A 134 37.98 -4.49 18.64
C GLY A 134 37.37 -4.51 17.23
N SER A 135 36.54 -5.50 16.95
CA SER A 135 35.81 -5.70 15.69
C SER A 135 34.30 -5.59 15.91
N GLY A 136 33.84 -4.49 16.53
CA GLY A 136 32.42 -4.21 16.64
C GLY A 136 31.84 -3.93 15.26
N PHE A 137 30.63 -4.45 14.99
CA PHE A 137 29.96 -4.31 13.69
C PHE A 137 29.68 -2.87 13.28
N PHE A 138 29.61 -1.95 14.26
CA PHE A 138 29.35 -0.54 14.03
C PHE A 138 30.55 0.31 14.44
N ALA A 139 31.09 1.07 13.48
CA ALA A 139 31.98 2.17 13.77
C ALA A 139 31.15 3.32 14.40
N PRO A 140 31.53 3.85 15.59
CA PRO A 140 30.71 4.79 16.36
C PRO A 140 30.70 6.23 15.80
N SER A 141 30.79 6.39 14.47
CA SER A 141 30.76 7.68 13.76
C SER A 141 29.41 8.01 13.13
N ARG A 142 28.49 7.05 13.12
CA ARG A 142 27.07 7.16 12.80
C ARG A 142 26.35 6.39 13.91
N GLY A 143 25.22 6.89 14.40
CA GLY A 143 24.52 6.28 15.53
C GLY A 143 23.98 4.88 15.22
N LEU A 144 23.15 4.33 16.10
CA LEU A 144 22.57 3.01 15.90
C LEU A 144 21.05 3.01 16.13
N LEU A 145 20.31 2.47 15.18
CA LEU A 145 18.92 2.06 15.37
C LEU A 145 18.88 0.53 15.30
N VAL A 146 18.53 -0.11 16.41
CA VAL A 146 18.21 -1.54 16.44
C VAL A 146 16.71 -1.69 16.52
N HIS A 147 16.12 -2.55 15.68
CA HIS A 147 14.75 -3.01 15.86
C HIS A 147 14.70 -4.54 15.80
N ALA A 148 13.70 -5.14 16.45
CA ALA A 148 13.41 -6.56 16.31
C ALA A 148 11.93 -6.74 15.95
N ASP A 149 11.70 -7.32 14.77
CA ASP A 149 10.38 -7.56 14.19
C ASP A 149 10.07 -9.06 14.15
N PHE A 150 8.78 -9.38 14.10
CA PHE A 150 8.28 -10.74 13.98
C PHE A 150 7.57 -10.96 12.65
N LEU A 151 8.16 -11.80 11.80
CA LEU A 151 7.69 -12.08 10.45
C LEU A 151 7.23 -13.53 10.33
N ALA A 152 6.24 -13.77 9.48
CA ALA A 152 5.71 -15.10 9.16
C ALA A 152 5.40 -15.19 7.65
N GLY A 153 5.45 -16.40 7.08
CA GLY A 153 5.29 -16.63 5.64
C GLY A 153 6.47 -17.38 5.03
N SER A 154 6.73 -17.17 3.74
CA SER A 154 7.97 -17.60 3.07
C SER A 154 8.75 -16.34 2.71
N ILE A 155 9.94 -16.15 3.30
CA ILE A 155 10.77 -14.93 3.15
C ILE A 155 12.24 -15.32 3.31
N GLY A 156 13.10 -14.76 2.46
CA GLY A 156 14.54 -14.97 2.51
C GLY A 156 15.41 -13.75 2.43
N TYR A 157 16.67 -14.02 2.75
CA TYR A 157 17.72 -13.06 2.95
C TYR A 157 18.99 -13.62 2.32
N GLY A 158 19.63 -12.83 1.46
CA GLY A 158 20.97 -13.10 0.92
C GLY A 158 21.97 -12.04 1.38
N GLY A 159 23.26 -12.41 1.41
CA GLY A 159 24.39 -11.59 1.90
C GLY A 159 24.70 -10.29 1.12
N GLU A 160 23.90 -9.93 0.13
CA GLU A 160 23.91 -8.60 -0.50
C GLU A 160 22.45 -8.17 -0.74
N PRO A 161 22.02 -6.94 -0.40
CA PRO A 161 22.82 -5.83 0.14
C PRO A 161 22.99 -5.85 1.68
N TYR A 162 22.62 -6.93 2.37
CA TYR A 162 22.63 -7.02 3.83
C TYR A 162 23.77 -7.92 4.32
N ASP A 163 24.51 -7.50 5.36
CA ASP A 163 25.30 -8.47 6.11
C ASP A 163 24.35 -9.34 6.95
N LEU A 164 24.44 -10.66 6.81
CA LEU A 164 23.59 -11.62 7.51
C LEU A 164 24.37 -12.38 8.57
N TYR A 165 23.77 -12.57 9.75
CA TYR A 165 24.31 -13.38 10.82
C TYR A 165 23.26 -14.28 11.46
N LEU A 166 23.67 -15.49 11.83
CA LEU A 166 22.99 -16.31 12.81
C LEU A 166 23.63 -16.07 14.18
N PHE A 167 22.84 -15.77 15.20
CA PHE A 167 23.32 -15.75 16.57
C PHE A 167 23.20 -17.15 17.19
N GLU A 168 24.29 -17.90 17.13
CA GLU A 168 24.41 -19.29 17.63
C GLU A 168 25.47 -19.35 18.74
N ASN A 169 25.24 -20.13 19.80
CA ASN A 169 26.24 -20.38 20.84
C ASN A 169 26.89 -19.10 21.45
N GLY A 170 26.17 -17.98 21.47
CA GLY A 170 26.64 -16.69 21.98
C GLY A 170 27.55 -15.90 21.02
N LYS A 171 27.52 -16.19 19.71
CA LYS A 171 28.30 -15.51 18.67
C LYS A 171 27.45 -15.23 17.44
N ALA A 172 27.71 -14.10 16.78
CA ALA A 172 27.25 -13.87 15.42
C ALA A 172 28.13 -14.68 14.44
N VAL A 173 27.52 -15.65 13.75
CA VAL A 173 28.13 -16.48 12.70
C VAL A 173 27.64 -15.96 11.35
N PRO A 174 28.52 -15.58 10.40
CA PRO A 174 28.09 -14.99 9.14
C PRO A 174 27.35 -16.00 8.25
N LEU A 175 26.34 -15.52 7.54
CA LEU A 175 25.55 -16.28 6.58
C LEU A 175 25.68 -15.69 5.17
N ASP A 176 25.76 -16.55 4.16
CA ASP A 176 25.56 -16.15 2.75
C ASP A 176 24.05 -16.09 2.42
N ARG A 177 23.23 -16.95 3.07
CA ARG A 177 21.79 -17.10 2.82
C ARG A 177 21.03 -17.60 4.07
N ILE A 178 19.76 -17.21 4.21
CA ILE A 178 18.77 -17.90 5.06
C ILE A 178 17.34 -17.63 4.55
N GLU A 179 16.47 -18.65 4.57
CA GLU A 179 15.03 -18.47 4.38
C GLU A 179 14.21 -19.10 5.49
N PHE A 180 13.07 -18.48 5.72
CA PHE A 180 11.98 -18.99 6.50
C PHE A 180 10.81 -19.35 5.61
N GLY A 181 9.98 -20.26 6.10
CA GLY A 181 8.86 -20.80 5.35
C GLY A 181 7.79 -21.37 6.25
N SER A 182 7.54 -20.67 7.35
CA SER A 182 6.70 -21.07 8.47
C SER A 182 5.53 -20.12 8.66
N ARG A 183 4.40 -20.68 9.12
CA ARG A 183 3.27 -19.87 9.62
C ARG A 183 3.48 -19.44 11.09
N GLU A 184 4.47 -20.01 11.77
CA GLU A 184 4.92 -19.55 13.08
C GLU A 184 5.92 -18.40 12.88
N PRO A 185 5.74 -17.25 13.56
CA PRO A 185 6.65 -16.12 13.39
C PRO A 185 8.08 -16.43 13.83
N TRP A 186 9.07 -15.92 13.10
CA TRP A 186 10.48 -15.86 13.52
C TRP A 186 10.87 -14.41 13.84
N CYS A 187 11.95 -14.23 14.62
CA CYS A 187 12.49 -12.92 14.94
C CYS A 187 13.54 -12.50 13.90
N GLN A 188 13.42 -11.28 13.38
CA GLN A 188 14.45 -10.61 12.60
C GLN A 188 14.96 -9.42 13.43
N ILE A 189 16.25 -9.43 13.81
CA ILE A 189 16.88 -8.31 14.49
C ILE A 189 17.67 -7.51 13.45
N VAL A 190 17.35 -6.23 13.31
CA VAL A 190 17.88 -5.34 12.28
C VAL A 190 18.69 -4.24 12.95
N PHE A 191 19.92 -4.02 12.49
CA PHE A 191 20.79 -2.95 12.96
C PHE A 191 21.09 -2.00 11.79
N ASN A 192 20.66 -0.74 11.93
CA ASN A 192 20.70 0.30 10.90
C ASN A 192 21.41 1.56 11.38
N SER A 193 21.95 2.35 10.46
CA SER A 193 22.28 3.75 10.77
C SER A 193 21.00 4.59 10.95
N PRO A 194 20.90 5.51 11.92
CA PRO A 194 19.70 6.32 12.18
C PRO A 194 19.24 7.21 11.01
N GLY A 195 20.11 7.46 10.02
CA GLY A 195 19.75 8.18 8.81
C GLY A 195 18.87 7.36 7.85
N ALA A 196 18.85 6.04 7.97
CA ALA A 196 18.10 5.16 7.08
C ALA A 196 16.60 5.02 7.44
N CYS A 197 16.19 5.31 8.69
CA CYS A 197 14.80 5.21 9.13
C CYS A 197 14.43 6.32 10.15
N ASN A 198 13.47 7.18 9.80
CA ASN A 198 12.98 8.26 10.66
C ASN A 198 11.92 7.80 11.68
N THR A 199 12.22 6.78 12.48
CA THR A 199 11.31 6.32 13.55
C THR A 199 11.35 7.28 14.75
N THR A 200 10.20 7.87 15.12
CA THR A 200 10.05 8.64 16.37
C THR A 200 8.84 8.18 17.19
N ILE A 201 9.11 7.70 18.40
CA ILE A 201 8.09 7.35 19.39
C ILE A 201 7.66 8.63 20.13
N LYS A 202 6.38 9.01 19.99
CA LYS A 202 5.81 10.18 20.67
C LYS A 202 4.90 9.74 21.81
N GLU A 203 5.21 10.21 23.01
CA GLU A 203 4.29 10.08 24.14
C GLU A 203 3.18 11.14 23.99
N ASP A 204 1.92 10.71 23.98
CA ASP A 204 0.78 11.61 23.88
C ASP A 204 0.48 12.31 25.23
N LYS A 205 -0.46 13.25 25.23
CA LYS A 205 -0.83 14.00 26.45
C LYS A 205 -1.54 13.16 27.53
N LYS A 206 -1.82 11.88 27.27
CA LYS A 206 -2.32 10.88 28.21
C LYS A 206 -1.24 9.86 28.61
N GLY A 207 -0.01 10.05 28.11
CA GLY A 207 1.10 9.14 28.31
C GLY A 207 1.15 7.95 27.35
N VAL A 208 0.22 7.81 26.40
CA VAL A 208 0.25 6.68 25.47
C VAL A 208 1.44 6.87 24.53
N PHE A 209 2.38 5.92 24.56
CA PHE A 209 3.44 5.84 23.57
C PHE A 209 2.81 5.41 22.24
N ASN A 210 2.71 6.36 21.31
CA ASN A 210 2.29 6.09 19.95
C ASN A 210 3.54 6.20 19.07
N GLU A 211 3.85 5.11 18.38
CA GLU A 211 4.85 5.17 17.32
C GLU A 211 4.29 6.04 16.18
N VAL A 212 5.03 7.07 15.79
CA VAL A 212 4.77 7.77 14.52
C VAL A 212 5.79 7.26 13.52
N ILE A 213 5.52 6.05 13.03
CA ILE A 213 6.04 5.59 11.74
C ILE A 213 5.46 6.55 10.71
N SER A 214 6.29 7.40 10.09
CA SER A 214 5.87 8.10 8.88
C SER A 214 5.62 7.04 7.82
N SER A 215 4.42 7.02 7.22
CA SER A 215 3.94 5.98 6.29
C SER A 215 4.75 5.82 4.99
N GLU A 216 5.88 6.52 4.88
CA GLU A 216 6.91 6.39 3.84
C GLU A 216 7.96 5.30 4.17
N SER A 217 7.89 4.67 5.35
CA SER A 217 8.89 3.71 5.85
C SER A 217 8.52 2.24 5.70
N SER A 218 7.69 1.90 4.72
CA SER A 218 7.84 0.64 3.99
C SER A 218 9.09 0.72 3.10
N LEU A 219 10.28 0.59 3.71
CA LEU A 219 11.62 0.57 3.07
C LEU A 219 11.74 1.33 1.73
N THR A 220 11.46 2.63 1.75
CA THR A 220 11.73 3.53 0.62
C THR A 220 13.05 4.26 0.87
N ILE A 221 14.06 4.02 0.04
CA ILE A 221 15.36 4.69 0.14
C ILE A 221 15.17 6.18 -0.15
N SER A 222 15.27 7.03 0.86
CA SER A 222 15.21 8.48 0.71
C SER A 222 16.58 9.06 0.31
N GLU A 223 16.57 9.86 -0.76
CA GLU A 223 17.59 10.81 -1.23
C GLU A 223 19.08 10.42 -1.01
N VAL A 224 19.69 9.85 -2.04
CA VAL A 224 21.15 9.82 -2.19
C VAL A 224 21.67 11.25 -2.28
N ASN A 225 22.38 11.67 -1.23
CA ASN A 225 23.16 12.91 -1.21
C ASN A 225 24.16 12.92 -2.38
N GLU A 226 24.29 14.03 -3.12
CA GLU A 226 25.13 14.13 -4.33
C GLU A 226 26.63 13.84 -4.07
N ASN A 227 27.03 13.77 -2.80
CA ASN A 227 28.29 13.18 -2.36
C ASN A 227 28.04 11.70 -1.99
N GLY A 228 28.26 10.80 -2.95
CA GLY A 228 28.02 9.36 -2.77
C GLY A 228 28.78 8.76 -1.57
N PRO A 229 28.28 7.66 -0.99
CA PRO A 229 28.81 7.09 0.25
C PRO A 229 30.28 6.68 0.10
N GLU A 230 31.08 6.94 1.15
CA GLU A 230 32.41 6.34 1.27
C GLU A 230 32.29 4.81 1.30
N PRO A 231 33.07 4.08 0.49
CA PRO A 231 32.98 2.62 0.43
C PRO A 231 33.57 1.98 1.70
N GLY A 232 32.80 1.14 2.40
CA GLY A 232 33.38 0.29 3.44
C GLY A 232 32.46 -0.40 4.47
N LEU A 233 31.20 0.02 4.63
CA LEU A 233 30.27 -0.59 5.59
C LEU A 233 28.87 -0.69 4.97
N PRO A 234 28.15 -1.82 5.11
CA PRO A 234 26.74 -1.90 4.73
C PRO A 234 25.88 -1.15 5.74
N ASP A 235 24.87 -0.42 5.25
CA ASP A 235 23.98 0.39 6.09
C ASP A 235 22.95 -0.43 6.90
N HIS A 236 22.90 -1.75 6.66
CA HIS A 236 21.92 -2.70 7.21
C HIS A 236 22.55 -4.05 7.57
N ILE A 237 22.46 -4.45 8.83
CA ILE A 237 22.86 -5.79 9.31
C ILE A 237 21.63 -6.53 9.84
N LEU A 238 21.47 -7.79 9.44
CA LEU A 238 20.39 -8.68 9.86
C LEU A 238 20.93 -9.81 10.73
N VAL A 239 20.32 -10.04 11.89
CA VAL A 239 20.69 -11.10 12.82
C VAL A 239 19.47 -11.94 13.17
N PHE A 240 19.60 -13.26 13.02
CA PHE A 240 18.57 -14.26 13.31
C PHE A 240 18.94 -15.09 14.54
N LEU A 241 17.96 -15.72 15.17
CA LEU A 241 18.16 -16.52 16.39
C LEU A 241 18.34 -18.02 16.08
N GLU A 242 19.21 -18.69 16.84
CA GLU A 242 19.31 -20.16 16.86
C GLU A 242 17.95 -20.84 17.12
N ASP A 243 17.14 -20.27 18.03
CA ASP A 243 15.78 -20.75 18.36
C ASP A 243 14.79 -20.70 17.17
N ASP A 244 15.08 -19.90 16.13
CA ASP A 244 14.24 -19.76 14.94
C ASP A 244 14.65 -20.68 13.77
N LEU A 245 15.78 -21.39 13.89
CA LEU A 245 16.30 -22.27 12.82
C LEU A 245 15.35 -23.40 12.45
N ASN A 246 14.49 -23.84 13.38
CA ASN A 246 13.44 -24.83 13.11
C ASN A 246 12.29 -24.29 12.24
N LYS A 247 12.17 -22.96 12.08
CA LYS A 247 11.24 -22.25 11.19
C LYS A 247 11.89 -21.96 9.82
N ALA A 248 13.23 -22.05 9.75
CA ALA A 248 14.00 -21.88 8.52
C ALA A 248 13.82 -23.10 7.59
N ARG A 249 13.76 -22.84 6.27
CA ARG A 249 13.77 -23.90 5.24
C ARG A 249 15.18 -24.27 4.79
N CYS A 250 16.13 -23.33 4.84
CA CYS A 250 17.56 -23.59 4.88
C CYS A 250 18.38 -22.38 5.31
N VAL A 251 19.66 -22.65 5.55
CA VAL A 251 20.69 -21.76 6.05
C VAL A 251 21.98 -22.08 5.30
N GLU A 252 22.63 -21.07 4.73
CA GLU A 252 23.94 -21.19 4.10
C GLU A 252 24.91 -20.29 4.86
N TYR A 253 25.85 -20.92 5.56
CA TYR A 253 26.89 -20.22 6.30
C TYR A 253 27.92 -19.63 5.34
N ALA A 254 28.34 -18.40 5.58
CA ALA A 254 29.36 -17.76 4.75
C ALA A 254 30.70 -18.51 4.90
N VAL A 255 31.24 -18.96 3.77
CA VAL A 255 32.54 -19.66 3.77
C VAL A 255 33.65 -18.63 3.96
N GLU A 256 34.31 -18.64 5.13
CA GLU A 256 35.55 -17.89 5.34
C GLU A 256 36.55 -18.22 4.23
N LYS A 257 36.86 -17.24 3.37
CA LYS A 257 37.89 -17.33 2.34
C LYS A 257 39.27 -17.40 3.00
N THR A 258 39.61 -18.58 3.49
CA THR A 258 40.94 -18.88 4.03
C THR A 258 41.93 -19.08 2.88
N ASP A 259 42.99 -18.27 2.86
CA ASP A 259 44.02 -18.31 1.83
C ASP A 259 44.78 -19.66 1.85
N GLY A 260 44.33 -20.60 1.03
CA GLY A 260 45.17 -21.71 0.54
C GLY A 260 45.13 -23.05 1.29
N SER A 261 44.13 -23.32 2.14
CA SER A 261 43.91 -24.65 2.74
C SER A 261 42.66 -25.35 2.19
N SER A 262 42.79 -26.64 1.86
CA SER A 262 41.72 -27.45 1.26
C SER A 262 40.52 -27.60 2.22
N PRO A 263 39.27 -27.46 1.74
CA PRO A 263 38.09 -27.62 2.58
C PRO A 263 37.88 -29.09 2.94
N LEU A 264 37.78 -29.37 4.23
CA LEU A 264 37.31 -30.65 4.79
C LEU A 264 36.41 -30.35 5.98
N ASP A 265 35.19 -30.90 5.92
CA ASP A 265 34.26 -31.12 7.02
C ASP A 265 33.85 -29.89 7.87
N LEU A 266 33.29 -28.86 7.21
CA LEU A 266 32.20 -28.08 7.79
C LEU A 266 30.87 -28.70 7.35
N ILE A 267 30.04 -29.06 8.33
CA ILE A 267 28.77 -29.77 8.09
C ILE A 267 27.76 -28.78 7.53
N SER A 268 27.60 -28.77 6.20
CA SER A 268 26.47 -28.13 5.53
C SER A 268 25.17 -28.81 5.95
N THR A 269 24.50 -28.27 6.97
CA THR A 269 23.16 -28.69 7.38
C THR A 269 22.11 -28.12 6.46
N GLY A 270 22.03 -28.70 5.26
CA GLY A 270 20.76 -28.90 4.56
C GLY A 270 19.98 -27.64 4.17
N CYS A 271 20.43 -26.99 3.11
CA CYS A 271 19.48 -26.78 2.02
C CYS A 271 19.16 -28.15 1.44
N THR A 272 18.12 -28.81 1.95
CA THR A 272 17.60 -30.02 1.31
C THR A 272 16.95 -29.62 0.00
N GLU A 273 17.78 -29.53 -1.05
CA GLU A 273 17.33 -29.49 -2.43
C GLU A 273 16.32 -30.62 -2.63
N LYS A 274 15.05 -30.23 -2.75
CA LYS A 274 13.99 -31.14 -3.17
C LYS A 274 14.06 -31.24 -4.70
N THR A 275 15.18 -31.77 -5.18
CA THR A 275 15.54 -31.98 -6.59
C THR A 275 15.31 -30.76 -7.48
N LEU A 276 16.32 -29.89 -7.56
CA LEU A 276 16.55 -29.08 -8.76
C LEU A 276 16.89 -30.03 -9.93
N GLU A 277 15.89 -30.53 -10.64
CA GLU A 277 16.11 -31.02 -12.01
C GLU A 277 16.29 -29.78 -12.90
N THR A 278 17.53 -29.28 -12.97
CA THR A 278 17.86 -28.09 -13.74
C THR A 278 17.82 -28.40 -15.23
N VAL A 279 16.66 -28.24 -15.84
CA VAL A 279 16.54 -28.19 -17.30
C VAL A 279 16.95 -26.79 -17.76
N ALA A 280 17.72 -26.74 -18.85
CA ALA A 280 18.20 -25.50 -19.44
C ALA A 280 17.32 -25.11 -20.62
N LEU A 281 16.62 -23.98 -20.50
CA LEU A 281 16.13 -23.23 -21.65
C LEU A 281 17.30 -22.48 -22.26
N THR A 282 17.35 -22.33 -23.58
CA THR A 282 18.36 -21.48 -24.25
C THR A 282 17.67 -20.28 -24.88
N PRO A 283 17.41 -19.20 -24.11
CA PRO A 283 16.77 -18.01 -24.66
C PRO A 283 17.68 -17.32 -25.68
N GLU A 284 17.23 -17.25 -26.92
CA GLU A 284 17.88 -16.45 -27.97
C GLU A 284 17.64 -14.95 -27.72
N PRO A 285 18.58 -14.05 -28.08
CA PRO A 285 18.36 -12.62 -27.95
C PRO A 285 17.11 -12.17 -28.73
N TYR A 286 16.35 -11.28 -28.10
CA TYR A 286 15.07 -10.74 -28.58
C TYR A 286 13.90 -11.74 -28.65
N GLU A 287 14.06 -12.96 -28.17
CA GLU A 287 13.00 -13.98 -28.10
C GLU A 287 12.76 -14.36 -26.63
N LEU A 288 11.50 -14.61 -26.28
CA LEU A 288 11.10 -15.07 -24.95
C LEU A 288 10.59 -16.51 -25.10
N PRO A 289 11.21 -17.53 -24.49
CA PRO A 289 10.78 -18.93 -24.61
C PRO A 289 9.72 -19.26 -23.55
N LEU A 290 8.61 -18.52 -23.50
CA LEU A 290 7.58 -18.64 -22.46
C LEU A 290 6.66 -19.84 -22.67
N SER A 291 6.32 -20.17 -23.92
CA SER A 291 5.58 -21.39 -24.27
C SER A 291 6.43 -22.64 -24.01
N GLU A 292 7.73 -22.59 -24.29
CA GLU A 292 8.66 -23.69 -23.96
C GLU A 292 8.85 -23.83 -22.44
N LEU A 293 8.94 -22.70 -21.71
CA LEU A 293 8.91 -22.67 -20.24
C LEU A 293 7.62 -23.28 -19.69
N TRP A 294 6.47 -23.05 -20.33
CA TRP A 294 5.21 -23.66 -19.90
C TRP A 294 5.19 -25.18 -20.10
N ASP A 295 5.55 -25.66 -21.29
CA ASP A 295 5.64 -27.09 -21.57
C ASP A 295 6.60 -27.78 -20.58
N LEU A 296 7.74 -27.15 -20.29
CA LEU A 296 8.68 -27.62 -19.28
C LEU A 296 8.06 -27.62 -17.87
N THR A 297 7.42 -26.53 -17.48
CA THR A 297 6.74 -26.37 -16.19
C THR A 297 5.73 -27.47 -15.93
N VAL A 298 4.89 -27.80 -16.92
CA VAL A 298 3.89 -28.86 -16.79
C VAL A 298 4.56 -30.22 -16.57
N ASN A 299 5.58 -30.53 -17.37
CA ASN A 299 6.30 -31.81 -17.29
C ASN A 299 7.03 -31.99 -15.94
N GLU A 300 7.75 -30.97 -15.47
CA GLU A 300 8.59 -31.05 -14.27
C GLU A 300 7.80 -30.93 -12.96
N THR A 301 6.83 -30.01 -12.90
CA THR A 301 6.05 -29.79 -11.66
C THR A 301 5.03 -30.91 -11.39
N GLY A 302 4.60 -31.59 -12.46
CA GLY A 302 3.50 -32.56 -12.45
C GLY A 302 2.12 -31.95 -12.18
N VAL A 303 1.94 -30.66 -12.49
CA VAL A 303 0.63 -29.98 -12.43
C VAL A 303 -0.30 -30.49 -13.54
N GLU A 304 -1.58 -30.57 -13.23
CA GLU A 304 -2.64 -30.94 -14.17
C GLU A 304 -2.95 -29.71 -15.04
N ASN A 305 -2.38 -29.66 -16.25
CA ASN A 305 -2.38 -28.51 -17.18
C ASN A 305 -3.76 -27.86 -17.33
N GLU A 306 -4.82 -28.66 -17.51
CA GLU A 306 -6.21 -28.20 -17.67
C GLU A 306 -6.80 -27.48 -16.44
N THR A 307 -6.10 -27.52 -15.30
CA THR A 307 -6.49 -26.83 -14.05
C THR A 307 -5.66 -25.58 -13.77
N ALA A 308 -4.66 -25.28 -14.60
CA ALA A 308 -3.74 -24.18 -14.38
C ALA A 308 -4.45 -22.81 -14.53
N ALA A 309 -4.25 -21.94 -13.54
CA ALA A 309 -4.86 -20.63 -13.44
C ALA A 309 -3.78 -19.59 -13.11
N PHE A 310 -3.55 -18.65 -14.02
CA PHE A 310 -2.46 -17.67 -13.93
C PHE A 310 -2.55 -16.75 -12.70
N SER A 311 -1.41 -16.40 -12.10
CA SER A 311 -1.31 -15.37 -11.06
C SER A 311 -0.54 -14.14 -11.53
N ASN A 312 0.73 -14.30 -11.91
CA ASN A 312 1.62 -13.19 -12.29
C ASN A 312 2.76 -13.69 -13.23
N LEU A 313 3.24 -12.83 -14.11
CA LEU A 313 4.49 -13.02 -14.88
C LEU A 313 5.36 -11.77 -14.75
N LYS A 314 6.63 -11.95 -14.42
CA LYS A 314 7.66 -10.90 -14.43
C LYS A 314 8.82 -11.35 -15.31
N VAL A 315 9.31 -10.46 -16.18
CA VAL A 315 10.46 -10.72 -17.06
C VAL A 315 11.43 -9.55 -16.98
N SER A 316 12.70 -9.84 -16.67
CA SER A 316 13.80 -8.87 -16.75
C SER A 316 14.64 -9.16 -17.99
N ILE A 317 14.86 -8.14 -18.82
CA ILE A 317 15.53 -8.25 -20.11
C ILE A 317 16.74 -7.33 -20.11
N GLY A 318 17.92 -7.89 -20.39
CA GLY A 318 19.18 -7.16 -20.40
C GLY A 318 19.35 -6.15 -21.53
N PRO A 319 20.44 -5.34 -21.50
CA PRO A 319 20.77 -4.38 -22.56
C PRO A 319 20.85 -5.01 -23.96
N GLN A 320 21.25 -6.28 -24.06
CA GLN A 320 21.34 -7.02 -25.34
C GLN A 320 20.02 -7.67 -25.76
N ARG A 321 18.89 -7.33 -25.10
CA ARG A 321 17.57 -7.94 -25.29
C ARG A 321 17.53 -9.46 -25.02
N SER A 322 18.48 -9.98 -24.27
CA SER A 322 18.47 -11.33 -23.70
C SER A 322 17.65 -11.35 -22.41
N PRO A 323 16.75 -12.33 -22.20
CA PRO A 323 16.18 -12.62 -20.89
C PRO A 323 17.30 -12.82 -19.86
N GLU A 324 17.29 -12.03 -18.79
CA GLU A 324 18.15 -12.24 -17.62
C GLU A 324 17.38 -12.90 -16.47
N HIS A 325 16.06 -12.75 -16.46
CA HIS A 325 15.20 -13.29 -15.43
C HIS A 325 13.77 -13.49 -15.94
N ILE A 326 13.14 -14.61 -15.60
CA ILE A 326 11.71 -14.86 -15.77
C ILE A 326 11.17 -15.42 -14.46
N LEU A 327 10.04 -14.90 -14.01
CA LEU A 327 9.26 -15.39 -12.88
C LEU A 327 7.83 -15.60 -13.36
N LEU A 328 7.34 -16.84 -13.30
CA LEU A 328 5.96 -17.23 -13.55
C LEU A 328 5.32 -17.80 -12.28
N GLU A 329 4.19 -17.21 -11.86
CA GLU A 329 3.38 -17.67 -10.74
C GLU A 329 1.98 -18.10 -11.20
N PHE A 330 1.51 -19.24 -10.71
CA PHE A 330 0.19 -19.77 -11.04
C PHE A 330 -0.34 -20.75 -9.98
N TRP A 331 -1.64 -21.02 -10.07
CA TRP A 331 -2.33 -22.04 -9.29
C TRP A 331 -2.61 -23.26 -10.18
N GLY A 332 -2.67 -24.45 -9.59
CA GLY A 332 -3.16 -25.63 -10.29
C GLY A 332 -3.30 -26.84 -9.39
N GLU A 333 -4.04 -27.85 -9.85
CA GLU A 333 -4.11 -29.14 -9.18
C GLU A 333 -2.89 -30.00 -9.49
N ARG A 334 -2.36 -30.67 -8.47
CA ARG A 334 -1.36 -31.72 -8.62
C ARG A 334 -1.74 -32.91 -7.76
N ARG A 335 -2.13 -34.00 -8.41
CA ARG A 335 -2.61 -35.24 -7.76
C ARG A 335 -3.90 -34.98 -6.96
N GLY A 336 -4.81 -34.18 -7.52
CA GLY A 336 -6.08 -33.82 -6.89
C GLY A 336 -5.96 -32.93 -5.65
N ARG A 337 -4.95 -32.05 -5.60
CA ARG A 337 -4.78 -31.01 -4.58
C ARG A 337 -4.36 -29.70 -5.22
N TRP A 338 -5.00 -28.60 -4.85
CA TRP A 338 -4.57 -27.26 -5.24
C TRP A 338 -3.21 -26.91 -4.64
N ASN A 339 -2.33 -26.39 -5.49
CA ASN A 339 -1.01 -25.90 -5.13
C ASN A 339 -0.82 -24.51 -5.72
N PHE A 340 -0.08 -23.65 -5.01
CA PHE A 340 0.63 -22.54 -5.63
C PHE A 340 1.90 -23.08 -6.28
N PHE A 341 2.23 -22.57 -7.46
CA PHE A 341 3.49 -22.81 -8.15
C PHE A 341 4.16 -21.48 -8.45
N HIS A 342 5.46 -21.46 -8.24
CA HIS A 342 6.35 -20.39 -8.67
C HIS A 342 7.48 -21.06 -9.43
N VAL A 343 7.74 -20.54 -10.63
CA VAL A 343 8.76 -21.05 -11.56
C VAL A 343 9.63 -19.87 -11.95
N GLU A 344 10.95 -20.08 -11.88
CA GLU A 344 11.96 -19.09 -12.18
C GLU A 344 12.88 -19.59 -13.30
N VAL A 345 13.32 -18.66 -14.15
CA VAL A 345 14.42 -18.86 -15.10
C VAL A 345 15.46 -17.78 -14.87
N ASN A 346 16.70 -18.16 -14.57
CA ASN A 346 17.79 -17.20 -14.39
C ASN A 346 18.52 -16.87 -15.71
N SER A 347 19.49 -15.95 -15.66
CA SER A 347 20.27 -15.47 -16.81
C SER A 347 21.11 -16.52 -17.55
N ARG A 348 21.21 -17.74 -17.02
CA ARG A 348 21.84 -18.90 -17.70
C ARG A 348 20.80 -19.82 -18.35
N GLY A 349 19.52 -19.47 -18.30
CA GLY A 349 18.42 -20.30 -18.77
C GLY A 349 18.12 -21.51 -17.86
N ALA A 350 18.74 -21.58 -16.67
CA ALA A 350 18.47 -22.64 -15.71
C ALA A 350 17.10 -22.39 -15.06
N VAL A 351 16.23 -23.40 -15.14
CA VAL A 351 14.88 -23.36 -14.57
C VAL A 351 14.86 -23.96 -13.17
N SER A 352 14.25 -23.25 -12.24
CA SER A 352 13.94 -23.69 -10.87
C SER A 352 12.46 -23.51 -10.59
N TRP A 353 11.92 -24.31 -9.67
CA TRP A 353 10.53 -24.16 -9.24
C TRP A 353 10.34 -24.72 -7.84
N TYR A 354 9.33 -24.19 -7.15
CA TYR A 354 8.78 -24.83 -5.96
C TYR A 354 7.26 -24.71 -5.95
N SER A 355 6.64 -25.31 -4.94
CA SER A 355 5.18 -25.31 -4.81
C SER A 355 4.75 -25.52 -3.36
N SER A 356 3.58 -24.99 -3.01
CA SER A 356 2.97 -25.15 -1.69
C SER A 356 1.50 -25.54 -1.81
N GLU A 357 1.03 -26.45 -0.93
CA GLU A 357 -0.39 -26.82 -0.91
C GLU A 357 -1.26 -25.64 -0.47
N SER A 358 -2.37 -25.42 -1.16
CA SER A 358 -3.28 -24.30 -0.94
C SER A 358 -4.70 -24.74 -0.69
N THR A 359 -5.41 -23.94 0.11
CA THR A 359 -6.84 -24.09 0.36
C THR A 359 -7.70 -23.26 -0.59
N ASP A 360 -7.12 -22.33 -1.34
CA ASP A 360 -7.84 -21.50 -2.30
C ASP A 360 -7.96 -22.24 -3.64
N SER A 361 -9.10 -22.90 -3.84
CA SER A 361 -9.39 -23.77 -4.99
C SER A 361 -10.17 -23.07 -6.12
N SER A 362 -10.16 -21.73 -6.17
CA SER A 362 -10.85 -20.97 -7.22
C SER A 362 -10.21 -19.60 -7.44
N GLN A 363 -9.43 -19.46 -8.50
CA GLN A 363 -9.16 -18.17 -9.10
C GLN A 363 -9.72 -18.21 -10.53
N GLU A 364 -10.69 -17.33 -10.81
CA GLU A 364 -11.21 -17.11 -12.16
C GLU A 364 -10.14 -16.35 -12.97
N ALA A 365 -9.11 -17.07 -13.39
CA ALA A 365 -7.95 -16.56 -14.12
C ALA A 365 -7.79 -17.36 -15.44
N PRO A 366 -7.20 -16.74 -16.49
CA PRO A 366 -6.88 -17.44 -17.73
C PRO A 366 -5.84 -18.54 -17.49
N HIS A 367 -5.75 -19.46 -18.45
CA HIS A 367 -4.72 -20.49 -18.42
C HIS A 367 -3.36 -19.83 -18.73
N PRO A 368 -2.27 -20.13 -18.00
CA PRO A 368 -0.99 -19.41 -18.16
C PRO A 368 -0.50 -19.31 -19.61
N LEU A 369 -0.55 -20.40 -20.38
CA LEU A 369 -0.14 -20.43 -21.79
C LEU A 369 -0.84 -19.38 -22.68
N GLU A 370 -2.08 -18.97 -22.35
CA GLU A 370 -2.83 -17.95 -23.09
C GLU A 370 -2.14 -16.58 -22.98
N LEU A 371 -1.72 -16.19 -21.77
CA LEU A 371 -1.02 -14.93 -21.54
C LEU A 371 0.45 -15.00 -21.96
N LEU A 372 1.10 -16.16 -21.78
CA LEU A 372 2.49 -16.36 -22.19
C LEU A 372 2.65 -16.21 -23.70
N GLY A 373 1.78 -16.86 -24.50
CA GLY A 373 1.80 -16.73 -25.96
C GLY A 373 1.48 -15.32 -26.49
N GLU A 374 0.78 -14.50 -25.71
CA GLU A 374 0.56 -13.08 -26.03
C GLU A 374 1.82 -12.24 -25.70
N VAL A 375 2.51 -12.51 -24.59
CA VAL A 375 3.78 -11.83 -24.29
C VAL A 375 4.89 -12.19 -25.30
N GLU A 376 4.94 -13.43 -25.78
CA GLU A 376 5.89 -13.86 -26.84
C GLU A 376 5.69 -13.14 -28.18
N GLN A 377 4.47 -12.69 -28.49
CA GLN A 377 4.18 -11.95 -29.71
C GLN A 377 4.76 -10.52 -29.70
N VAL A 378 5.18 -9.99 -28.55
CA VAL A 378 5.76 -8.65 -28.45
C VAL A 378 7.16 -8.62 -29.10
N ARG A 379 7.30 -7.92 -30.22
CA ARG A 379 8.56 -7.82 -30.97
C ARG A 379 9.57 -6.92 -30.27
N LEU A 380 10.35 -7.50 -29.35
CA LEU A 380 11.40 -6.81 -28.58
C LEU A 380 12.47 -6.06 -29.42
N ARG A 381 12.62 -6.40 -30.70
CA ARG A 381 13.47 -5.71 -31.70
C ARG A 381 12.92 -4.36 -32.14
N GLU A 382 11.61 -4.19 -32.15
CA GLU A 382 10.93 -2.98 -32.63
C GLU A 382 10.76 -1.94 -31.50
N LEU A 383 10.98 -2.34 -30.23
CA LEU A 383 10.95 -1.46 -29.08
C LEU A 383 12.22 -0.57 -29.03
N THR A 384 12.04 0.72 -29.27
CA THR A 384 13.13 1.72 -29.42
C THR A 384 13.65 2.33 -28.12
N PHE A 385 13.05 2.00 -26.98
CA PHE A 385 13.40 2.54 -25.66
C PHE A 385 14.06 1.47 -24.77
N GLY A 386 14.68 1.89 -23.66
CA GLY A 386 15.31 0.97 -22.70
C GLY A 386 16.62 0.37 -23.21
N GLU A 387 17.59 1.20 -23.57
CA GLU A 387 18.94 0.75 -24.00
C GLU A 387 19.66 -0.08 -22.91
N GLU A 388 19.35 0.19 -21.63
CA GLU A 388 19.86 -0.53 -20.45
C GLU A 388 19.08 -1.83 -20.15
N GLY A 389 18.07 -2.14 -20.97
CA GLY A 389 17.16 -3.27 -20.79
C GLY A 389 15.70 -2.86 -20.63
N LEU A 390 14.84 -3.88 -20.60
CA LEU A 390 13.40 -3.76 -20.39
C LEU A 390 12.99 -4.56 -19.15
N TYR A 391 11.83 -4.23 -18.60
CA TYR A 391 11.03 -5.19 -17.85
C TYR A 391 9.71 -5.42 -18.58
N ILE A 392 9.12 -6.60 -18.40
CA ILE A 392 7.74 -6.90 -18.74
C ILE A 392 7.07 -7.45 -17.47
N GLU A 393 5.85 -7.00 -17.19
CA GLU A 393 5.05 -7.47 -16.08
C GLU A 393 3.61 -7.71 -16.54
N VAL A 394 3.04 -8.85 -16.16
CA VAL A 394 1.63 -9.19 -16.36
C VAL A 394 1.05 -9.54 -15.01
N ASP A 395 0.24 -8.64 -14.46
CA ASP A 395 -0.41 -8.79 -13.16
C ASP A 395 -1.93 -8.52 -13.26
N LYS A 396 -2.68 -9.03 -12.29
CA LYS A 396 -4.14 -8.94 -12.23
C LYS A 396 -4.61 -7.55 -11.78
N VAL A 397 -5.28 -6.83 -12.68
CA VAL A 397 -5.92 -5.54 -12.36
C VAL A 397 -7.45 -5.66 -12.35
N TRP A 398 -8.09 -4.88 -11.49
CA TRP A 398 -9.55 -4.84 -11.34
C TRP A 398 -10.05 -3.43 -11.63
N ARG A 399 -11.11 -3.29 -12.46
CA ARG A 399 -11.78 -2.01 -12.76
C ARG A 399 -10.83 -0.85 -13.13
N ALA A 400 -9.96 -1.08 -14.10
CA ALA A 400 -8.93 -0.13 -14.49
C ALA A 400 -9.37 0.79 -15.64
N SER A 401 -8.78 1.98 -15.71
CA SER A 401 -8.91 2.93 -16.83
C SER A 401 -7.52 3.47 -17.15
N TYR A 402 -7.12 3.43 -18.42
CA TYR A 402 -5.82 3.87 -18.89
C TYR A 402 -6.04 4.90 -20.00
N ASP A 403 -5.60 6.14 -19.74
CA ASP A 403 -5.69 7.25 -20.68
C ASP A 403 -4.28 7.57 -21.22
N GLY A 404 -4.07 7.24 -22.49
CA GLY A 404 -2.83 7.44 -23.24
C GLY A 404 -2.42 8.90 -23.36
N ARG A 405 -3.34 9.84 -23.12
CA ARG A 405 -3.05 11.28 -23.13
C ARG A 405 -2.52 11.79 -21.79
N LEU A 406 -2.72 11.05 -20.70
CA LEU A 406 -2.49 11.56 -19.35
C LEU A 406 -1.14 11.14 -18.75
N ASN A 407 -0.78 9.85 -18.71
CA ASN A 407 0.41 9.41 -17.95
C ASN A 407 1.17 8.18 -18.45
N ASN A 408 0.60 7.29 -19.27
CA ASN A 408 1.30 6.13 -19.85
C ASN A 408 0.75 5.88 -21.25
N ASP A 409 1.61 5.63 -22.25
CA ASP A 409 1.13 5.19 -23.56
C ASP A 409 0.35 3.86 -23.41
N VAL A 410 -0.67 3.68 -24.24
CA VAL A 410 -1.50 2.48 -24.23
C VAL A 410 -1.52 1.88 -25.63
N PHE A 411 -1.47 0.55 -25.73
CA PHE A 411 -1.46 -0.16 -27.01
C PHE A 411 -2.40 -1.37 -27.00
N VAL A 412 -2.90 -1.75 -28.17
CA VAL A 412 -3.38 -3.11 -28.45
C VAL A 412 -2.27 -3.90 -29.12
N LEU A 413 -2.05 -5.14 -28.68
CA LEU A 413 -1.25 -6.12 -29.38
C LEU A 413 -2.11 -6.79 -30.46
N LYS A 414 -1.69 -6.67 -31.71
CA LYS A 414 -2.37 -7.27 -32.86
C LYS A 414 -1.35 -7.81 -33.85
N ASP A 415 -1.39 -9.12 -34.11
CA ASP A 415 -0.45 -9.82 -35.01
C ASP A 415 1.04 -9.52 -34.67
N GLY A 416 1.35 -9.47 -33.37
CA GLY A 416 2.66 -9.08 -32.83
C GLY A 416 3.07 -7.61 -33.04
N SER A 417 2.14 -6.75 -33.45
CA SER A 417 2.36 -5.31 -33.65
C SER A 417 1.65 -4.52 -32.55
N LEU A 418 2.26 -3.43 -32.06
CA LEU A 418 1.65 -2.54 -31.08
C LEU A 418 0.94 -1.39 -31.80
N LEU A 419 -0.39 -1.36 -31.73
CA LEU A 419 -1.20 -0.26 -32.28
C LEU A 419 -1.62 0.68 -31.14
N PRO A 420 -1.39 2.00 -31.25
CA PRO A 420 -1.62 2.91 -30.14
C PRO A 420 -3.11 3.14 -29.86
N LEU A 421 -3.42 3.33 -28.59
CA LEU A 421 -4.74 3.62 -28.05
C LEU A 421 -4.68 4.95 -27.29
N GLU A 422 -5.66 5.80 -27.55
CA GLU A 422 -5.84 7.04 -26.79
C GLU A 422 -6.41 6.76 -25.40
N LEU A 423 -7.33 5.79 -25.27
CA LEU A 423 -8.04 5.53 -24.02
C LEU A 423 -8.69 4.14 -24.00
N VAL A 424 -8.54 3.42 -22.89
CA VAL A 424 -9.28 2.18 -22.58
C VAL A 424 -9.84 2.22 -21.15
N ARG A 425 -11.08 1.74 -20.96
CA ARG A 425 -11.76 1.70 -19.64
C ARG A 425 -12.42 0.35 -19.43
N PHE A 426 -12.37 -0.19 -18.21
CA PHE A 426 -13.04 -1.44 -17.83
C PHE A 426 -13.90 -1.23 -16.57
N SER A 427 -15.23 -1.41 -16.69
CA SER A 427 -16.14 -1.47 -15.53
C SER A 427 -16.40 -2.89 -15.01
N SER A 428 -15.93 -3.92 -15.74
CA SER A 428 -16.10 -5.31 -15.34
C SER A 428 -15.52 -5.60 -13.96
N ALA A 429 -16.19 -6.49 -13.22
CA ALA A 429 -15.67 -7.06 -11.99
C ALA A 429 -14.78 -8.29 -12.24
N LYS A 430 -14.62 -8.75 -13.50
CA LYS A 430 -13.59 -9.73 -13.87
C LYS A 430 -12.21 -9.08 -13.84
N PRO A 431 -11.14 -9.83 -13.48
CA PRO A 431 -9.78 -9.33 -13.61
C PRO A 431 -9.38 -9.11 -15.08
N ARG A 432 -8.33 -8.31 -15.27
CA ARG A 432 -7.60 -8.13 -16.53
C ARG A 432 -6.12 -8.39 -16.29
N TYR A 433 -5.42 -8.78 -17.34
CA TYR A 433 -3.99 -9.11 -17.30
C TYR A 433 -3.26 -8.27 -18.35
N PRO A 434 -3.18 -6.93 -18.17
CA PRO A 434 -2.41 -6.06 -19.04
C PRO A 434 -0.93 -6.44 -19.03
N ILE A 435 -0.29 -6.35 -20.19
CA ILE A 435 1.15 -6.51 -20.33
C ILE A 435 1.78 -5.12 -20.20
N THR A 436 2.39 -4.85 -19.05
CA THR A 436 3.12 -3.60 -18.81
C THR A 436 4.56 -3.77 -19.28
N ILE A 437 5.08 -2.83 -20.07
CA ILE A 437 6.45 -2.85 -20.58
C ILE A 437 7.11 -1.52 -20.26
N GLY A 438 8.30 -1.53 -19.65
CA GLY A 438 9.02 -0.32 -19.31
C GLY A 438 10.53 -0.49 -19.31
N LYS A 439 11.25 0.61 -19.07
CA LYS A 439 12.72 0.57 -18.92
C LYS A 439 13.10 -0.23 -17.68
N ARG A 440 14.16 -1.05 -17.77
CA ARG A 440 14.66 -1.85 -16.64
C ARG A 440 14.93 -1.06 -15.35
N GLY A 441 15.32 0.21 -15.46
CA GLY A 441 15.53 1.11 -14.31
C GLY A 441 14.29 1.84 -13.78
N TYR A 442 13.09 1.61 -14.34
CA TYR A 442 11.84 2.21 -13.82
C TYR A 442 11.46 1.62 -12.47
N HIS A 443 11.53 0.29 -12.40
CA HIS A 443 11.54 -0.40 -11.15
C HIS A 443 12.98 -0.63 -10.74
N ASN A 444 13.34 -0.32 -9.49
CA ASN A 444 14.53 -0.94 -8.94
C ASN A 444 14.23 -2.44 -8.90
N VAL A 445 14.80 -3.19 -9.85
CA VAL A 445 14.70 -4.65 -9.89
C VAL A 445 15.57 -5.17 -8.75
N LEU A 446 15.01 -5.14 -7.54
CA LEU A 446 15.60 -5.83 -6.41
C LEU A 446 15.38 -7.33 -6.68
N VAL A 447 16.29 -7.93 -7.45
CA VAL A 447 16.41 -9.39 -7.51
C VAL A 447 16.95 -9.83 -6.17
N LYS A 448 16.07 -9.89 -5.17
CA LYS A 448 16.27 -10.81 -4.06
C LYS A 448 16.09 -12.19 -4.67
N GLU A 449 17.20 -12.79 -5.13
CA GLU A 449 17.26 -14.25 -5.16
C GLU A 449 16.87 -14.69 -3.74
N ASN A 450 15.66 -15.20 -3.61
CA ASN A 450 15.15 -15.96 -2.49
C ASN A 450 15.92 -17.30 -2.53
N LYS A 451 17.14 -17.14 -2.03
CA LYS A 451 18.20 -18.12 -1.98
C LYS A 451 17.83 -19.14 -0.91
N THR A 452 16.95 -20.11 -1.19
CA THR A 452 16.68 -21.38 -0.45
C THR A 452 15.55 -22.13 -1.11
N THR A 453 14.51 -21.43 -1.55
CA THR A 453 13.51 -21.95 -2.49
C THR A 453 14.08 -22.03 -3.91
N GLY A 454 15.14 -21.27 -4.22
CA GLY A 454 15.65 -21.14 -5.59
C GLY A 454 14.66 -20.35 -6.44
N GLU A 455 14.16 -19.30 -5.80
CA GLU A 455 13.06 -18.44 -6.19
C GLU A 455 13.65 -17.01 -6.24
N SER A 456 13.06 -16.09 -7.01
CA SER A 456 13.48 -14.69 -6.98
C SER A 456 12.28 -13.84 -6.70
N ASP A 457 12.24 -13.26 -5.49
CA ASP A 457 11.22 -12.29 -5.15
C ASP A 457 11.59 -10.95 -5.79
N ILE A 458 11.15 -10.77 -7.03
CA ILE A 458 11.32 -9.52 -7.78
C ILE A 458 10.36 -8.48 -7.19
N THR A 459 10.83 -7.80 -6.15
CA THR A 459 10.17 -6.60 -5.64
C THR A 459 10.49 -5.44 -6.58
N PHE A 460 9.55 -5.15 -7.47
CA PHE A 460 9.59 -3.96 -8.32
C PHE A 460 9.18 -2.72 -7.51
N LEU A 461 10.16 -1.95 -7.00
CA LEU A 461 9.87 -0.67 -6.36
C LEU A 461 9.56 0.38 -7.43
N PRO A 462 8.35 0.98 -7.50
CA PRO A 462 8.01 1.97 -8.52
C PRO A 462 8.87 3.23 -8.36
N GLY A 463 9.78 3.46 -9.29
CA GLY A 463 10.48 4.72 -9.44
C GLY A 463 9.54 5.83 -9.92
N LYS A 464 9.92 7.08 -9.68
CA LYS A 464 9.22 8.22 -10.29
C LYS A 464 9.67 8.35 -11.76
N GLU A 465 8.70 8.53 -12.66
CA GLU A 465 8.89 9.17 -13.98
C GLU A 465 9.81 8.48 -15.01
N ALA A 466 9.87 7.14 -15.08
CA ALA A 466 10.42 6.49 -16.28
C ALA A 466 9.29 6.01 -17.22
N PRO A 467 9.48 6.10 -18.55
CA PRO A 467 8.45 5.69 -19.50
C PRO A 467 8.20 4.17 -19.43
N SER A 468 6.93 3.86 -19.18
CA SER A 468 6.33 2.54 -19.32
C SER A 468 5.06 2.69 -20.16
N PHE A 469 4.61 1.60 -20.77
CA PHE A 469 3.35 1.56 -21.46
C PHE A 469 2.58 0.29 -21.17
N THR A 470 1.27 0.35 -21.36
CA THR A 470 0.35 -0.76 -21.07
C THR A 470 -0.20 -1.33 -22.38
N VAL A 471 0.02 -2.62 -22.60
CA VAL A 471 -0.46 -3.34 -23.78
C VAL A 471 -1.62 -4.27 -23.39
N PHE A 472 -2.66 -4.28 -24.21
CA PHE A 472 -3.80 -5.19 -24.08
C PHE A 472 -3.89 -6.14 -25.27
N THR A 473 -4.31 -7.37 -25.02
CA THR A 473 -4.64 -8.35 -26.06
C THR A 473 -5.98 -8.01 -26.72
N GLU A 474 -6.22 -8.41 -27.97
CA GLU A 474 -7.53 -8.18 -28.62
C GLU A 474 -8.68 -8.82 -27.82
N GLU A 475 -8.45 -9.98 -27.21
CA GLU A 475 -9.41 -10.63 -26.31
C GLU A 475 -9.70 -9.78 -25.07
N SER A 476 -8.67 -9.25 -24.41
CA SER A 476 -8.83 -8.36 -23.24
C SER A 476 -9.68 -7.14 -23.58
N LEU A 477 -9.48 -6.54 -24.77
CA LEU A 477 -10.22 -5.38 -25.23
C LEU A 477 -11.65 -5.70 -25.70
N SER A 478 -11.94 -6.95 -26.06
CA SER A 478 -13.31 -7.36 -26.39
C SER A 478 -14.29 -7.18 -25.21
N GLU A 479 -13.77 -7.20 -23.98
CA GLU A 479 -14.52 -6.89 -22.76
C GLU A 479 -14.22 -5.47 -22.21
N ALA A 480 -13.69 -4.56 -23.02
CA ALA A 480 -13.59 -3.15 -22.66
C ALA A 480 -14.99 -2.52 -22.52
N GLU A 481 -15.08 -1.55 -21.61
CA GLU A 481 -16.10 -0.53 -21.72
C GLU A 481 -15.69 0.40 -22.85
N LEU A 482 -14.78 1.33 -22.59
CA LEU A 482 -14.30 2.29 -23.56
C LEU A 482 -13.11 1.76 -24.34
N LEU A 483 -13.06 2.04 -25.64
CA LEU A 483 -11.85 1.91 -26.45
C LEU A 483 -11.79 3.03 -27.50
N VAL A 484 -10.72 3.81 -27.47
CA VAL A 484 -10.41 4.89 -28.42
C VAL A 484 -9.02 4.63 -28.99
N TYR A 485 -8.93 4.57 -30.32
CA TYR A 485 -7.67 4.42 -31.06
C TYR A 485 -7.07 5.80 -31.37
N THR A 486 -5.75 5.88 -31.47
CA THR A 486 -5.09 7.11 -31.92
C THR A 486 -5.26 7.28 -33.44
N GLU A 487 -5.67 8.47 -33.90
CA GLU A 487 -5.93 8.72 -35.33
C GLU A 487 -4.64 8.75 -36.18
N ASP A 488 -4.53 7.80 -37.12
CA ASP A 488 -4.00 8.08 -38.47
C ASP A 488 -5.21 8.33 -39.39
N GLU A 489 -5.07 9.17 -40.43
CA GLU A 489 -6.16 9.92 -41.12
C GLU A 489 -7.38 9.13 -41.71
N GLU A 490 -7.43 7.80 -41.65
CA GLU A 490 -8.63 7.03 -42.05
C GLU A 490 -8.97 5.93 -41.03
N THR A 491 -10.23 5.96 -40.53
CA THR A 491 -10.90 4.97 -39.64
C THR A 491 -10.69 5.06 -38.12
N VAL A 492 -11.25 6.11 -37.51
CA VAL A 492 -11.72 6.05 -36.12
C VAL A 492 -12.71 4.88 -35.95
N THR A 493 -12.28 3.83 -35.27
CA THR A 493 -13.18 2.76 -34.80
C THR A 493 -13.44 2.97 -33.32
N VAL A 494 -14.36 3.88 -32.99
CA VAL A 494 -14.94 3.96 -31.64
C VAL A 494 -15.70 2.66 -31.38
N CYS A 495 -15.18 1.84 -30.47
CA CYS A 495 -16.00 0.85 -29.78
C CYS A 495 -16.74 1.60 -28.66
N PRO A 496 -18.06 1.82 -28.78
CA PRO A 496 -18.72 2.92 -28.08
C PRO A 496 -19.05 2.56 -26.64
N ARG A 497 -18.36 3.20 -25.69
CA ARG A 497 -18.74 3.23 -24.26
C ARG A 497 -17.94 4.31 -23.48
N ALA A 498 -18.25 5.58 -23.78
CA ALA A 498 -18.03 6.83 -22.99
C ALA A 498 -16.87 7.82 -23.36
N GLY A 499 -17.15 9.04 -23.90
CA GLY A 499 -16.21 10.17 -24.21
C GLY A 499 -15.50 10.89 -23.02
N TYR A 500 -15.20 12.21 -22.96
CA TYR A 500 -15.42 13.40 -23.83
C TYR A 500 -14.24 14.45 -23.67
N MET A 501 -14.49 15.78 -23.77
CA MET A 501 -13.51 16.83 -24.17
C MET A 501 -13.89 18.30 -23.82
N LEU A 502 -12.95 19.25 -23.61
CA LEU A 502 -13.17 20.66 -23.13
C LEU A 502 -13.35 21.72 -24.25
N ILE A 503 -14.28 22.70 -24.15
CA ILE A 503 -14.56 23.74 -25.18
C ILE A 503 -14.84 25.16 -24.61
N ASN A 504 -14.37 26.22 -25.31
CA ASN A 504 -14.72 27.66 -25.23
C ASN A 504 -14.57 28.42 -23.87
N ASN A 505 -13.33 28.59 -23.38
CA ASN A 505 -12.96 29.57 -22.32
C ASN A 505 -13.69 29.46 -20.97
N ILE A 506 -14.46 28.40 -20.72
CA ILE A 506 -15.02 28.09 -19.41
C ILE A 506 -14.07 27.13 -18.69
N THR A 507 -13.69 27.46 -17.45
CA THR A 507 -12.94 26.53 -16.59
C THR A 507 -13.82 25.34 -16.27
N VAL A 508 -13.42 24.15 -16.69
CA VAL A 508 -14.13 22.90 -16.36
C VAL A 508 -13.40 22.19 -15.25
N VAL A 509 -14.14 21.87 -14.18
CA VAL A 509 -13.70 20.97 -13.12
C VAL A 509 -14.23 19.57 -13.45
N PRO A 510 -13.38 18.55 -13.61
CA PRO A 510 -13.85 17.17 -13.81
C PRO A 510 -14.30 16.58 -12.47
N THR A 511 -15.58 16.76 -12.14
CA THR A 511 -16.17 16.26 -10.88
C THR A 511 -16.53 14.77 -10.99
N LEU A 512 -15.83 13.90 -10.25
CA LEU A 512 -16.13 12.47 -10.19
C LEU A 512 -17.45 12.21 -9.43
N VAL A 513 -18.50 11.87 -10.18
CA VAL A 513 -19.82 11.54 -9.60
C VAL A 513 -19.85 10.10 -9.08
N PRO A 514 -20.17 9.86 -7.78
CA PRO A 514 -20.29 8.51 -7.24
C PRO A 514 -21.37 7.65 -7.93
N TYR A 515 -21.07 6.35 -8.05
CA TYR A 515 -21.74 5.30 -8.86
C TYR A 515 -23.30 5.21 -8.78
N SER A 516 -23.95 5.88 -7.83
CA SER A 516 -25.40 5.75 -7.55
C SER A 516 -26.31 6.66 -8.40
N GLU A 517 -25.78 7.69 -9.06
CA GLU A 517 -26.57 8.68 -9.82
C GLU A 517 -26.69 8.35 -11.32
N ASN A 518 -25.87 7.41 -11.81
CA ASN A 518 -25.68 7.16 -13.23
C ASN A 518 -26.91 6.58 -13.97
N ARG A 519 -27.92 6.05 -13.27
CA ARG A 519 -28.98 5.22 -13.89
C ARG A 519 -29.95 5.99 -14.81
N THR A 520 -30.39 7.19 -14.43
CA THR A 520 -31.27 8.01 -15.29
C THR A 520 -30.50 8.55 -16.49
N ARG A 521 -29.23 8.94 -16.26
CA ARG A 521 -28.29 9.44 -17.25
C ARG A 521 -27.97 8.39 -18.32
N TYR A 522 -27.68 7.15 -17.92
CA TYR A 522 -27.48 6.04 -18.86
C TYR A 522 -28.71 5.74 -19.73
N ASN A 523 -29.92 5.80 -19.18
CA ASN A 523 -31.13 5.56 -19.97
C ASN A 523 -31.29 6.62 -21.07
N TYR A 524 -30.99 7.90 -20.79
CA TYR A 524 -31.12 8.96 -21.79
C TYR A 524 -30.14 8.81 -22.96
N TYR A 525 -28.86 8.50 -22.70
CA TYR A 525 -27.88 8.26 -23.78
C TYR A 525 -28.10 6.93 -24.51
N ALA A 526 -28.69 5.92 -23.85
CA ALA A 526 -29.11 4.69 -24.52
C ALA A 526 -30.25 4.93 -25.54
N GLU A 527 -31.04 5.99 -25.34
CA GLU A 527 -32.10 6.43 -26.26
C GLU A 527 -31.61 7.43 -27.33
N HIS A 528 -30.46 8.10 -27.12
CA HIS A 528 -29.87 9.11 -28.01
C HIS A 528 -28.34 8.89 -28.23
N PRO A 529 -27.93 7.74 -28.79
CA PRO A 529 -26.51 7.36 -28.91
C PRO A 529 -25.72 8.23 -29.90
N GLU A 530 -26.37 8.93 -30.81
CA GLU A 530 -25.76 9.79 -31.84
C GLU A 530 -25.08 11.07 -31.32
N ARG A 531 -25.10 11.30 -30.00
CA ARG A 531 -24.47 12.47 -29.37
C ARG A 531 -23.09 12.11 -28.80
N GLU A 532 -22.06 12.52 -29.52
CA GLU A 532 -20.63 12.25 -29.20
C GLU A 532 -19.92 13.39 -28.44
N VAL A 533 -20.60 14.52 -28.21
CA VAL A 533 -20.00 15.77 -27.73
C VAL A 533 -20.20 15.94 -26.20
N PRO A 534 -19.21 16.46 -25.43
CA PRO A 534 -19.30 16.73 -23.98
C PRO A 534 -20.60 17.39 -23.53
N ASP A 535 -21.46 16.67 -22.79
CA ASP A 535 -22.72 17.27 -22.31
C ASP A 535 -22.43 18.43 -21.38
N ALA A 536 -22.98 19.59 -21.75
CA ALA A 536 -22.80 20.80 -21.00
C ALA A 536 -23.95 20.92 -19.99
N VAL A 537 -23.60 20.96 -18.70
CA VAL A 537 -24.51 20.90 -17.57
C VAL A 537 -24.54 22.25 -16.86
N ILE A 538 -25.75 22.77 -16.70
CA ILE A 538 -26.01 23.86 -15.78
C ILE A 538 -26.58 23.25 -14.50
N GLU A 539 -25.83 23.32 -13.40
CA GLU A 539 -26.36 23.02 -12.09
C GLU A 539 -27.06 24.26 -11.52
N ILE A 540 -28.27 24.05 -11.01
CA ILE A 540 -29.16 25.10 -10.51
C ILE A 540 -29.56 24.73 -9.09
N THR A 541 -29.08 25.49 -8.12
CA THR A 541 -29.38 25.28 -6.70
C THR A 541 -30.51 26.19 -6.25
N PHE A 542 -31.60 25.61 -5.75
CA PHE A 542 -32.79 26.32 -5.29
C PHE A 542 -32.82 26.52 -3.78
N LYS A 543 -33.58 27.53 -3.35
CA LYS A 543 -33.87 27.84 -1.94
C LYS A 543 -34.63 26.72 -1.23
N ASP A 544 -34.62 26.79 0.10
CA ASP A 544 -35.36 25.82 0.92
C ASP A 544 -36.85 25.88 0.63
N ASN A 545 -37.48 24.70 0.65
CA ASN A 545 -38.90 24.46 0.38
C ASN A 545 -39.34 24.55 -1.09
N VAL A 546 -38.43 24.82 -2.06
CA VAL A 546 -38.74 24.60 -3.48
C VAL A 546 -38.80 23.09 -3.74
N SER A 547 -39.94 22.59 -4.23
CA SER A 547 -40.08 21.20 -4.65
C SER A 547 -39.60 21.00 -6.10
N LEU A 548 -39.25 19.76 -6.47
CA LEU A 548 -38.80 19.46 -7.84
C LEU A 548 -39.79 19.89 -8.94
N PRO A 549 -41.12 19.72 -8.81
CA PRO A 549 -42.08 20.26 -9.78
C PRO A 549 -42.07 21.80 -9.87
N GLU A 550 -41.85 22.51 -8.76
CA GLU A 550 -41.75 23.98 -8.75
C GLU A 550 -40.43 24.44 -9.39
N ALA A 551 -39.31 23.76 -9.09
CA ALA A 551 -38.01 24.01 -9.73
C ALA A 551 -38.08 23.85 -11.25
N VAL A 552 -38.67 22.76 -11.75
CA VAL A 552 -38.92 22.55 -13.18
C VAL A 552 -39.82 23.67 -13.75
N GLY A 553 -40.88 24.04 -13.03
CA GLY A 553 -41.77 25.14 -13.43
C GLY A 553 -41.07 26.50 -13.55
N ILE A 554 -40.12 26.80 -12.64
CA ILE A 554 -39.29 28.03 -12.69
C ILE A 554 -38.39 27.99 -13.92
N ILE A 555 -37.62 26.90 -14.11
CA ILE A 555 -36.70 26.73 -15.25
C ILE A 555 -37.45 26.88 -16.59
N SER A 556 -38.62 26.26 -16.73
CA SER A 556 -39.47 26.38 -17.92
C SER A 556 -40.05 27.80 -18.13
N ALA A 557 -40.21 28.59 -17.06
CA ALA A 557 -40.75 29.94 -17.13
C ALA A 557 -39.70 31.02 -17.48
N SER A 558 -38.42 30.78 -17.18
CA SER A 558 -37.33 31.76 -17.39
C SER A 558 -36.99 32.07 -18.87
N ASN A 559 -37.73 31.50 -19.83
CA ASN A 559 -37.58 31.76 -21.28
C ASN A 559 -36.13 31.56 -21.77
N ILE A 560 -35.52 30.48 -21.31
CA ILE A 560 -34.27 29.89 -21.77
C ILE A 560 -34.58 28.76 -22.77
N PRO A 561 -33.62 28.27 -23.57
CA PRO A 561 -33.78 27.01 -24.30
C PRO A 561 -34.24 25.90 -23.34
N GLU A 562 -35.02 24.95 -23.83
CA GLU A 562 -35.47 23.83 -22.99
C GLU A 562 -34.31 22.82 -22.81
N PRO A 563 -33.83 22.56 -21.59
CA PRO A 563 -32.86 21.49 -21.36
C PRO A 563 -33.50 20.14 -21.71
N TYR A 564 -32.80 19.29 -22.45
CA TYR A 564 -33.37 18.00 -22.85
C TYR A 564 -33.44 17.00 -21.70
N LEU A 565 -32.70 17.24 -20.61
CA LEU A 565 -32.80 16.47 -19.38
C LEU A 565 -32.68 17.38 -18.15
N LEU A 566 -33.61 17.19 -17.22
CA LEU A 566 -33.62 17.81 -15.89
C LEU A 566 -33.67 16.72 -14.83
N PHE A 567 -32.75 16.73 -13.87
CA PHE A 567 -32.80 15.81 -12.73
C PHE A 567 -32.21 16.40 -11.45
N GLN A 568 -32.65 15.88 -10.30
CA GLN A 568 -32.18 16.29 -8.98
C GLN A 568 -30.88 15.55 -8.59
N ARG A 569 -29.83 16.31 -8.23
CA ARG A 569 -28.61 15.81 -7.57
C ARG A 569 -28.97 15.32 -6.16
N ARG A 570 -28.42 14.19 -5.72
CA ARG A 570 -28.78 13.50 -4.47
C ARG A 570 -27.92 13.87 -3.27
N PHE A 571 -26.85 14.62 -3.49
CA PHE A 571 -26.06 15.20 -2.42
C PHE A 571 -26.93 16.14 -1.58
N ARG A 572 -26.67 16.15 -0.27
CA ARG A 572 -27.37 17.05 0.64
C ARG A 572 -26.55 18.31 0.77
N ASP A 573 -26.72 19.19 -0.19
CA ASP A 573 -26.14 20.50 -0.10
C ASP A 573 -27.00 21.33 0.89
N TYR A 574 -26.33 22.10 1.73
CA TYR A 574 -26.96 22.97 2.71
C TYR A 574 -26.55 24.40 2.38
N TYR A 575 -27.52 25.30 2.21
CA TYR A 575 -27.19 26.71 2.15
C TYR A 575 -27.19 27.36 3.53
N ILE A 576 -26.29 28.31 3.70
CA ILE A 576 -26.24 29.24 4.82
C ILE A 576 -26.44 30.67 4.34
N ASN A 577 -27.05 31.50 5.18
CA ASN A 577 -27.25 32.94 4.91
C ASN A 577 -26.71 33.74 6.10
N VAL A 578 -25.42 34.01 6.04
CA VAL A 578 -24.60 34.54 7.14
C VAL A 578 -23.98 35.89 6.76
N SER A 579 -23.43 36.61 7.72
CA SER A 579 -22.53 37.73 7.43
C SER A 579 -21.19 37.25 6.87
N ALA A 580 -20.40 38.15 6.28
CA ALA A 580 -19.04 37.85 5.82
C ALA A 580 -18.15 37.31 6.96
N GLU A 581 -18.27 37.92 8.14
CA GLU A 581 -17.48 37.58 9.33
C GLU A 581 -17.82 36.19 9.86
N GLU A 582 -19.10 35.81 9.84
CA GLU A 582 -19.56 34.45 10.17
C GLU A 582 -19.15 33.43 9.10
N TYR A 583 -19.16 33.78 7.82
CA TYR A 583 -18.71 32.88 6.74
C TYR A 583 -17.22 32.54 6.85
N GLU A 584 -16.36 33.56 7.00
CA GLU A 584 -14.92 33.37 7.21
C GLU A 584 -14.62 32.62 8.51
N TYR A 585 -15.42 32.82 9.55
CA TYR A 585 -15.33 32.02 10.77
C TYR A 585 -15.62 30.53 10.49
N ILE A 586 -16.70 30.22 9.77
CA ILE A 586 -17.08 28.84 9.43
C ILE A 586 -15.99 28.18 8.56
N LYS A 587 -15.54 28.84 7.49
CA LYS A 587 -14.47 28.37 6.59
C LYS A 587 -13.16 28.09 7.31
N LYS A 588 -12.86 28.86 8.37
CA LYS A 588 -11.69 28.67 9.22
C LYS A 588 -11.83 27.53 10.23
N GLN A 589 -13.02 27.27 10.77
CA GLN A 589 -13.24 26.14 11.71
C GLN A 589 -13.40 24.81 10.98
N TYR A 590 -13.90 24.82 9.74
CA TYR A 590 -14.25 23.63 8.96
C TYR A 590 -13.61 23.67 7.56
N PRO A 591 -12.28 23.55 7.45
CA PRO A 591 -11.60 23.51 6.16
C PRO A 591 -11.96 22.25 5.35
N GLU A 592 -11.65 22.27 4.06
CA GLU A 592 -11.65 21.07 3.21
C GLU A 592 -10.76 19.97 3.81
N PRO A 593 -11.10 18.68 3.65
CA PRO A 593 -12.20 18.14 2.84
C PRO A 593 -13.55 18.02 3.59
N TYR A 594 -13.66 18.58 4.80
CA TYR A 594 -14.84 18.37 5.67
C TYR A 594 -16.10 19.14 5.21
N VAL A 595 -15.90 20.26 4.51
CA VAL A 595 -16.95 21.06 3.89
C VAL A 595 -16.42 21.59 2.54
N SER A 596 -17.14 21.33 1.45
CA SER A 596 -16.94 22.00 0.16
C SER A 596 -17.73 23.31 0.14
N TYR A 597 -17.16 24.36 -0.47
CA TYR A 597 -17.73 25.71 -0.52
C TYR A 597 -17.96 26.12 -2.00
N GLU A 598 -19.11 25.74 -2.56
CA GLU A 598 -19.30 25.71 -4.03
C GLU A 598 -19.76 27.05 -4.65
N ALA A 599 -20.31 27.99 -3.87
CA ALA A 599 -20.74 29.29 -4.40
C ALA A 599 -20.68 30.43 -3.36
N GLU A 600 -20.28 31.63 -3.79
CA GLU A 600 -20.26 32.85 -2.96
C GLU A 600 -21.03 33.98 -3.67
N LYS A 601 -22.22 34.38 -3.16
CA LYS A 601 -22.94 35.56 -3.66
C LYS A 601 -23.26 36.58 -2.56
N PRO A 602 -22.77 37.83 -2.66
CA PRO A 602 -23.10 38.91 -1.72
C PRO A 602 -24.49 39.49 -2.03
N VAL A 603 -25.54 38.91 -1.45
CA VAL A 603 -26.91 39.39 -1.61
C VAL A 603 -27.24 40.43 -0.53
N LYS A 604 -27.23 41.71 -0.90
CA LYS A 604 -27.62 42.86 -0.04
C LYS A 604 -26.88 42.89 1.32
N GLY A 605 -25.58 42.58 1.32
CA GLY A 605 -24.73 42.62 2.51
C GLY A 605 -24.73 41.36 3.38
N ARG A 606 -25.33 40.26 2.91
CA ARG A 606 -25.17 38.91 3.48
C ARG A 606 -24.55 37.99 2.43
N PHE A 607 -23.77 37.03 2.89
CA PHE A 607 -23.21 35.97 2.06
C PHE A 607 -24.17 34.80 2.05
N VAL A 608 -24.56 34.38 0.85
CA VAL A 608 -25.22 33.09 0.63
C VAL A 608 -24.17 32.14 0.10
N ALA A 609 -23.96 31.04 0.82
CA ALA A 609 -23.01 29.99 0.45
C ALA A 609 -23.69 28.62 0.46
N VAL A 610 -23.33 27.79 -0.51
CA VAL A 610 -23.75 26.38 -0.61
C VAL A 610 -22.62 25.51 -0.06
N LEU A 611 -22.96 24.64 0.88
CA LEU A 611 -22.04 23.78 1.62
C LEU A 611 -22.36 22.31 1.38
N SER A 612 -21.40 21.57 0.84
CA SER A 612 -21.46 20.10 0.73
C SER A 612 -20.68 19.51 1.91
N ILE A 613 -21.40 19.06 2.95
CA ILE A 613 -20.84 18.77 4.29
C ILE A 613 -20.62 17.25 4.46
N HIS A 614 -19.38 16.84 4.71
CA HIS A 614 -19.01 15.43 4.88
C HIS A 614 -18.05 15.21 6.07
N PRO A 615 -18.22 14.14 6.89
CA PRO A 615 -19.40 13.29 7.03
C PRO A 615 -20.62 14.00 7.68
N GLU A 616 -21.80 13.36 7.63
CA GLU A 616 -23.08 13.94 8.09
C GLU A 616 -23.08 14.38 9.58
N GLU A 617 -22.20 13.83 10.43
CA GLU A 617 -22.02 14.29 11.81
C GLU A 617 -21.60 15.77 11.93
N ASN A 618 -20.94 16.33 10.90
CA ASN A 618 -20.56 17.74 10.88
C ASN A 618 -21.79 18.67 10.74
N VAL A 619 -22.89 18.18 10.15
CA VAL A 619 -24.17 18.93 10.05
C VAL A 619 -24.75 19.22 11.44
N GLU A 620 -24.65 18.27 12.37
CA GLU A 620 -25.15 18.47 13.74
C GLU A 620 -24.20 19.32 14.60
N LYS A 621 -22.88 19.25 14.38
CA LYS A 621 -21.90 20.15 15.02
C LYS A 621 -22.19 21.61 14.66
N LEU A 622 -22.32 21.92 13.37
CA LEU A 622 -22.64 23.26 12.86
C LEU A 622 -23.96 23.80 13.44
N LYS A 623 -25.01 22.96 13.54
CA LYS A 623 -26.28 23.35 14.19
C LYS A 623 -26.13 23.63 15.70
N GLN A 624 -25.31 22.85 16.41
CA GLN A 624 -25.04 23.06 17.84
C GLN A 624 -24.31 24.38 18.10
N GLU A 625 -23.49 24.83 17.14
CA GLU A 625 -22.85 26.15 17.12
C GLU A 625 -23.80 27.30 16.72
N GLY A 626 -25.08 27.00 16.48
CA GLY A 626 -26.12 27.99 16.14
C GLY A 626 -26.22 28.33 14.65
N ILE A 627 -25.43 27.67 13.78
CA ILE A 627 -25.44 27.92 12.35
C ILE A 627 -26.73 27.34 11.76
N THR A 628 -27.55 28.22 11.17
CA THR A 628 -28.82 27.83 10.56
C THR A 628 -28.60 27.22 9.18
N LEU A 629 -28.35 25.90 9.16
CA LEU A 629 -28.27 25.11 7.94
C LEU A 629 -29.66 24.88 7.34
N LYS A 630 -29.85 25.27 6.09
CA LYS A 630 -31.09 25.03 5.32
C LYS A 630 -30.80 24.11 4.14
N LYS A 631 -31.61 23.07 3.96
CA LYS A 631 -31.46 22.16 2.81
C LYS A 631 -31.81 22.89 1.52
N THR A 632 -30.98 22.74 0.50
CA THR A 632 -31.30 23.16 -0.87
C THR A 632 -31.92 22.02 -1.67
N LEU A 633 -32.31 22.34 -2.90
CA LEU A 633 -32.57 21.40 -3.97
C LEU A 633 -31.61 21.75 -5.13
N SER A 634 -30.65 20.88 -5.44
CA SER A 634 -29.76 21.06 -6.59
C SER A 634 -30.30 20.26 -7.78
N VAL A 635 -30.48 20.91 -8.94
CA VAL A 635 -31.02 20.33 -10.17
C VAL A 635 -30.02 20.54 -11.30
N TRP A 636 -29.69 19.47 -12.02
CA TRP A 636 -28.86 19.54 -13.22
C TRP A 636 -29.76 19.65 -14.45
N ALA A 637 -29.56 20.73 -15.21
CA ALA A 637 -30.15 21.00 -16.50
C ALA A 637 -29.10 20.73 -17.58
N ILE A 638 -29.31 19.69 -18.39
CA ILE A 638 -28.37 19.26 -19.43
C ILE A 638 -28.84 19.80 -20.79
N TYR A 639 -27.92 20.41 -21.51
CA TYR A 639 -28.17 20.99 -22.83
C TYR A 639 -27.22 20.44 -23.88
N ASP A 640 -27.62 20.62 -25.13
CA ASP A 640 -26.79 20.30 -26.27
C ASP A 640 -25.56 21.23 -26.28
N PRO A 641 -24.34 20.72 -26.54
CA PRO A 641 -23.15 21.56 -26.46
C PRO A 641 -23.15 22.72 -27.47
N GLU A 642 -23.86 22.60 -28.61
CA GLU A 642 -24.05 23.73 -29.54
C GLU A 642 -24.89 24.86 -28.94
N VAL A 643 -25.91 24.53 -28.14
CA VAL A 643 -26.73 25.52 -27.41
C VAL A 643 -25.87 26.24 -26.38
N LEU A 644 -25.04 25.51 -25.64
CA LEU A 644 -24.24 26.10 -24.57
C LEU A 644 -23.01 26.87 -25.05
N GLN A 645 -22.39 26.51 -26.19
CA GLN A 645 -21.33 27.33 -26.80
C GLN A 645 -21.78 28.76 -27.19
N ASN A 646 -23.07 28.95 -27.47
CA ASN A 646 -23.63 30.21 -27.98
C ASN A 646 -24.47 30.97 -26.95
N GLU A 647 -25.06 30.27 -25.97
CA GLU A 647 -26.07 30.86 -25.06
C GLU A 647 -25.80 30.65 -23.56
N SER A 648 -24.69 30.01 -23.13
CA SER A 648 -24.36 29.76 -21.71
C SER A 648 -24.57 30.98 -20.80
N ASP A 649 -23.91 32.09 -21.12
CA ASP A 649 -23.99 33.33 -20.35
C ASP A 649 -25.42 33.88 -20.33
N ALA A 650 -26.18 33.75 -21.42
CA ALA A 650 -27.56 34.23 -21.49
C ALA A 650 -28.52 33.37 -20.66
N ILE A 651 -28.27 32.06 -20.57
CA ILE A 651 -29.05 31.12 -19.74
C ILE A 651 -28.73 31.36 -18.26
N ILE A 652 -27.45 31.42 -17.90
CA ILE A 652 -26.99 31.70 -16.53
C ILE A 652 -27.56 33.04 -16.05
N ASN A 653 -27.35 34.14 -16.79
CA ASN A 653 -27.84 35.47 -16.38
C ASN A 653 -29.37 35.55 -16.21
N LYS A 654 -30.16 34.73 -16.94
CA LYS A 654 -31.62 34.65 -16.77
C LYS A 654 -31.99 33.91 -15.49
N LEU A 655 -31.44 32.70 -15.30
CA LEU A 655 -31.69 31.86 -14.12
C LEU A 655 -31.24 32.55 -12.82
N GLU A 656 -30.11 33.27 -12.84
CA GLU A 656 -29.65 34.07 -11.71
C GLU A 656 -30.56 35.25 -11.35
N GLY A 657 -31.47 35.65 -12.26
CA GLY A 657 -32.48 36.68 -12.02
C GLY A 657 -33.69 36.19 -11.22
N GLU A 658 -33.90 34.88 -11.11
CA GLU A 658 -35.06 34.31 -10.40
C GLU A 658 -34.87 34.39 -8.88
N ASN A 659 -35.93 34.72 -8.14
CA ASN A 659 -35.82 34.92 -6.69
C ASN A 659 -35.65 33.60 -5.93
N GLU A 660 -35.95 32.47 -6.55
CA GLU A 660 -36.00 31.14 -5.94
C GLU A 660 -34.68 30.37 -6.11
N ILE A 661 -33.80 30.84 -6.99
CA ILE A 661 -32.47 30.27 -7.27
C ILE A 661 -31.42 30.93 -6.36
N ILE A 662 -30.44 30.15 -5.92
CA ILE A 662 -29.30 30.57 -5.08
C ILE A 662 -28.05 30.72 -5.94
N SER A 663 -27.72 29.66 -6.67
CA SER A 663 -26.53 29.55 -7.50
C SER A 663 -26.87 28.85 -8.80
N VAL A 664 -26.13 29.24 -9.84
CA VAL A 664 -26.13 28.61 -11.15
C VAL A 664 -24.65 28.36 -11.46
N SER A 665 -24.25 27.09 -11.46
CA SER A 665 -22.91 26.64 -11.84
C SER A 665 -22.99 26.02 -13.23
N PHE A 666 -21.87 26.06 -13.96
CA PHE A 666 -21.73 25.40 -15.25
C PHE A 666 -20.56 24.42 -15.16
N GLU A 667 -20.78 23.21 -15.62
CA GLU A 667 -19.77 22.17 -15.79
C GLU A 667 -19.91 21.59 -17.20
N LEU A 668 -18.80 21.42 -17.94
CA LEU A 668 -18.82 20.42 -19.02
C LEU A 668 -18.57 19.07 -18.37
N LEU A 669 -19.53 18.15 -18.49
CA LEU A 669 -19.27 16.78 -18.06
C LEU A 669 -18.46 16.06 -19.12
N PHE A 670 -17.34 15.48 -18.69
CA PHE A 670 -16.59 14.49 -19.45
C PHE A 670 -17.06 13.08 -19.04
N ARG A 671 -17.07 12.13 -19.99
CA ARG A 671 -17.86 10.88 -19.91
C ARG A 671 -17.10 9.75 -19.19
#